data_AF-A0A226QRU9-F1
#
_entry.id   AF-A0A226QRU9-F1
#
_cell.length_a   1.000
_cell.length_b   1.000
_cell.length_c   1.000
_cell.angle_alpha   90.00
_cell.angle_beta   90.00
_cell.angle_gamma   90.00
#
_symmetry.space_group_name_H-M   'P 1'
#
loop_
_entity.id
_entity.type
_entity.pdbx_description
1 polymer ?
#
loop_
_entity_poly.entity_id
_entity_poly.type
_entity_poly.pdbx_seq_one_letter_code
_entity_poly.pdbx_strand_id
1 'polypeptide(L)'
;MANAIVDKYPNLPGVKVEYEDGNLFSNQQNLQATTQSVLIIGTAIDGPVGEPVSVQAIGGPKAAEKLFGGMLKKEEIETGEVDPNTGERIKKTVKVPHKGTLVRKMYEVLRTGNEDVRLLRISGRRAKTELHAQDIATELTQFLGLSKGNVAFSKALNLETDARINSNAIEYIRELKDDSTILREYTGSSINNVILNLDTTPGSETIHFAADKFRPGNKLEVKINYSKRNYHEVMRSDTDGVLTQDPTQTNYFSSVHGFWSDNVAAGHTINVYVNGISIPQMNANGQYLWRPGKGDPAVTDELTQDYTAKEYEQGGIRFTSAYQQEVINGVYPALTSSVTVVADYFYYDEVMMNTVQTYDVPGADTTYELNYVPQPDAFRVYYELNGNQYDLQPKDASNPNGHYTMIFPAAGSKEKAKLIISAGATPIGVKLYALYKTNEASVDNPMLIVEGKYPGSLYGGIKNVYDPNTLYGVQVEVREDITPEDPSGKEKIIAFIKPEDKRTSNRDYALEYRTRELRGIRTLREFANYVNNDPRNNVVQLSVPDGAGDIPVQGLLPTDRPVFLGEWKNPATGEYELLKDDTKPVNDPDYYPWLGTDGFFDVTSLKSMKELYEELGGVYELVPGTIDEYELVKQGIYNKLENYAVDIIIMAEAYANTPIGREVKNEQTGEIEIVEDPTRNFATQLAQHCAIVTAKTWETIGVISVAPVKNATLLDIQAYIDELTAPGMNEHYMYNEATGELILNDDGEPMDIGRYVNVVFGPEVGLANDKIGTYVTDGAPVYAGLISTLNPEVSTTNQPVPVQGLRYHLSEAQHNQLAGARYVTFEEKINLNGTRRVVVKDGVTAALPTSDYQRLSTVRIVHATVQLVRRKADPFIGMPNGLAQRNSLATEIQAGLDRLKELGVLQDFRFSIFTSAKERVIGNAFITLELVPQFETRKIFASVSLRASL
;
A
#
# COMPACT_ATOMS: atom_id res chain seq x y z
N MET A 1 -21.63 -30.97 -3.95
CA MET A 1 -20.93 -29.76 -3.48
C MET A 1 -21.85 -28.52 -3.44
N ALA A 2 -23.18 -28.69 -3.37
CA ALA A 2 -24.14 -27.60 -3.20
C ALA A 2 -24.20 -27.02 -1.77
N ASN A 3 -23.64 -27.73 -0.78
CA ASN A 3 -23.89 -27.43 0.64
C ASN A 3 -23.11 -26.24 1.21
N ALA A 4 -21.99 -25.80 0.62
CA ALA A 4 -21.20 -24.70 1.18
C ALA A 4 -21.75 -23.30 0.83
N ILE A 5 -22.52 -23.19 -0.25
CA ILE A 5 -23.16 -21.92 -0.67
C ILE A 5 -24.53 -21.77 -0.01
N VAL A 6 -25.23 -22.88 0.24
CA VAL A 6 -26.41 -22.91 1.12
C VAL A 6 -26.03 -22.44 2.53
N ASP A 7 -24.79 -22.66 3.01
CA ASP A 7 -24.33 -22.12 4.30
C ASP A 7 -24.13 -20.59 4.31
N LYS A 8 -23.97 -19.92 3.15
CA LYS A 8 -23.87 -18.44 3.08
C LYS A 8 -25.24 -17.76 3.15
N TYR A 9 -26.31 -18.45 2.73
CA TYR A 9 -27.70 -18.01 2.81
C TYR A 9 -28.65 -19.21 3.00
N PRO A 10 -28.71 -19.84 4.20
CA PRO A 10 -29.43 -21.09 4.45
C PRO A 10 -30.97 -20.96 4.43
N ASN A 11 -31.51 -19.87 3.89
CA ASN A 11 -32.82 -19.31 4.23
C ASN A 11 -33.77 -19.10 3.03
N LEU A 12 -33.63 -19.84 1.93
CA LEU A 12 -34.63 -19.83 0.85
C LEU A 12 -34.73 -21.26 0.30
N PRO A 13 -35.83 -22.03 0.53
CA PRO A 13 -37.24 -21.64 0.33
C PRO A 13 -38.14 -21.85 1.58
N GLY A 14 -39.14 -20.97 1.73
CA GLY A 14 -39.90 -20.82 2.97
C GLY A 14 -39.24 -19.78 3.87
N VAL A 15 -39.85 -18.59 3.98
CA VAL A 15 -39.25 -17.40 4.59
C VAL A 15 -38.81 -17.70 6.04
N LYS A 16 -37.51 -17.91 6.24
CA LYS A 16 -36.85 -17.99 7.55
C LYS A 16 -35.91 -16.80 7.65
N VAL A 17 -36.36 -15.73 8.31
CA VAL A 17 -35.54 -14.53 8.54
C VAL A 17 -34.82 -14.70 9.86
N GLU A 18 -33.51 -14.54 9.86
CA GLU A 18 -32.71 -14.43 11.08
C GLU A 18 -32.60 -12.95 11.45
N TYR A 19 -32.96 -12.61 12.68
CA TYR A 19 -32.97 -11.22 13.15
C TYR A 19 -31.60 -10.89 13.73
N GLU A 20 -30.75 -10.27 12.93
CA GLU A 20 -29.54 -9.60 13.43
C GLU A 20 -29.90 -8.15 13.83
N ASP A 21 -29.53 -7.77 15.06
CA ASP A 21 -29.79 -6.44 15.61
C ASP A 21 -28.91 -5.39 14.89
N GLY A 22 -29.52 -4.27 14.46
CA GLY A 22 -28.82 -3.12 13.90
C GLY A 22 -28.98 -2.93 12.38
N ASN A 23 -30.16 -2.52 11.93
CA ASN A 23 -30.30 -1.91 10.60
C ASN A 23 -29.37 -0.71 10.47
N LEU A 24 -28.71 -0.54 9.32
CA LEU A 24 -27.92 0.65 9.04
C LEU A 24 -28.86 1.82 8.76
N PHE A 25 -29.09 2.64 9.77
CA PHE A 25 -29.78 3.91 9.63
C PHE A 25 -28.75 5.02 9.43
N SER A 26 -28.85 5.79 8.35
CA SER A 26 -28.20 7.10 8.34
C SER A 26 -29.00 8.02 9.26
N ASN A 27 -28.34 8.89 10.03
CA ASN A 27 -28.97 9.93 10.87
C ASN A 27 -29.80 10.97 10.07
N GLN A 28 -30.07 10.69 8.80
CA GLN A 28 -30.74 11.54 7.82
C GLN A 28 -32.05 10.92 7.31
N GLN A 29 -32.61 9.88 7.93
CA GLN A 29 -33.91 9.35 7.50
C GLN A 29 -35.08 10.20 8.02
N ASN A 30 -36.12 10.39 7.21
CA ASN A 30 -37.36 11.00 7.68
C ASN A 30 -38.26 9.94 8.34
N LEU A 31 -38.13 9.80 9.66
CA LEU A 31 -38.96 8.88 10.46
C LEU A 31 -40.44 9.30 10.57
N GLN A 32 -40.83 10.45 10.03
CA GLN A 32 -42.20 10.99 10.08
C GLN A 32 -42.93 10.97 8.72
N ALA A 33 -42.33 10.39 7.68
CA ALA A 33 -42.98 10.30 6.36
C ALA A 33 -44.23 9.39 6.41
N THR A 34 -45.27 9.79 5.68
CA THR A 34 -46.50 8.99 5.54
C THR A 34 -46.45 8.00 4.38
N THR A 35 -45.48 8.16 3.48
CA THR A 35 -45.24 7.32 2.30
C THR A 35 -44.09 6.35 2.53
N GLN A 36 -44.03 5.27 1.76
CA GLN A 36 -42.86 4.37 1.75
C GLN A 36 -41.61 5.09 1.23
N SER A 37 -40.43 4.62 1.63
CA SER A 37 -39.15 5.18 1.24
C SER A 37 -38.73 4.74 -0.17
N VAL A 38 -38.22 5.69 -0.98
CA VAL A 38 -37.76 5.44 -2.35
C VAL A 38 -36.30 5.86 -2.49
N LEU A 39 -35.41 4.89 -2.75
CA LEU A 39 -34.01 5.13 -3.09
C LEU A 39 -33.83 5.15 -4.60
N ILE A 40 -33.28 6.24 -5.11
CA ILE A 40 -32.91 6.38 -6.52
C ILE A 40 -31.41 6.19 -6.65
N ILE A 41 -31.01 5.21 -7.45
CA ILE A 41 -29.61 4.93 -7.79
C ILE A 41 -29.35 5.45 -9.21
N GLY A 42 -28.44 6.42 -9.35
CA GLY A 42 -28.15 7.06 -10.63
C GLY A 42 -26.86 7.87 -10.64
N THR A 43 -26.63 8.63 -11.70
CA THR A 43 -25.45 9.50 -11.82
C THR A 43 -25.81 10.98 -11.65
N ALA A 44 -24.81 11.77 -11.27
CA ALA A 44 -24.93 13.20 -11.00
C ALA A 44 -23.62 13.91 -11.34
N ILE A 45 -23.64 15.23 -11.55
CA ILE A 45 -22.42 16.02 -11.81
C ILE A 45 -21.56 16.11 -10.54
N ASP A 46 -22.22 16.13 -9.38
CA ASP A 46 -21.63 16.49 -8.09
C ASP A 46 -22.26 15.64 -6.97
N GLY A 47 -21.74 15.76 -5.76
CA GLY A 47 -22.26 15.12 -4.56
C GLY A 47 -21.55 13.81 -4.19
N PRO A 48 -21.80 13.30 -2.97
CA PRO A 48 -21.16 12.11 -2.44
C PRO A 48 -21.49 10.88 -3.28
N VAL A 49 -20.51 9.97 -3.43
CA VAL A 49 -20.63 8.72 -4.18
C VAL A 49 -20.76 7.56 -3.21
N GLY A 50 -21.70 6.65 -3.47
CA GLY A 50 -21.92 5.44 -2.68
C GLY A 50 -22.61 5.64 -1.32
N GLU A 51 -23.07 6.86 -1.02
CA GLU A 51 -23.78 7.17 0.22
C GLU A 51 -25.23 7.61 -0.08
N PRO A 52 -26.25 6.95 0.50
CA PRO A 52 -27.63 7.40 0.40
C PRO A 52 -27.86 8.72 1.14
N VAL A 53 -28.39 9.72 0.45
CA VAL A 53 -28.73 11.04 1.00
C VAL A 53 -30.24 11.27 0.93
N SER A 54 -30.89 11.49 2.07
CA SER A 54 -32.31 11.87 2.09
C SER A 54 -32.51 13.31 1.64
N VAL A 55 -33.41 13.51 0.67
CA VAL A 55 -33.75 14.84 0.15
C VAL A 55 -34.34 15.73 1.24
N GLN A 56 -35.16 15.17 2.12
CA GLN A 56 -35.82 15.96 3.15
C GLN A 56 -34.87 16.36 4.27
N ALA A 57 -33.99 15.47 4.72
CA ALA A 57 -33.05 15.75 5.80
C ALA A 57 -32.02 16.83 5.45
N ILE A 58 -31.66 16.98 4.18
CA ILE A 58 -30.75 18.04 3.72
C ILE A 58 -31.45 19.39 3.45
N GLY A 59 -32.77 19.49 3.64
CA GLY A 59 -33.53 20.74 3.44
C GLY A 59 -34.36 20.80 2.16
N GLY A 60 -34.63 19.66 1.52
CA GLY A 60 -35.56 19.52 0.40
C GLY A 60 -34.92 19.55 -1.00
N PRO A 61 -35.74 19.55 -2.06
CA PRO A 61 -35.28 19.37 -3.44
C PRO A 61 -34.23 20.39 -3.91
N LYS A 62 -34.34 21.65 -3.46
CA LYS A 62 -33.36 22.70 -3.79
C LYS A 62 -31.99 22.46 -3.17
N ALA A 63 -31.94 21.89 -1.96
CA ALA A 63 -30.69 21.52 -1.31
C ALA A 63 -30.06 20.31 -2.00
N ALA A 64 -30.88 19.32 -2.39
CA ALA A 64 -30.45 18.19 -3.20
C ALA A 64 -29.84 18.62 -4.54
N GLU A 65 -30.46 19.57 -5.24
CA GLU A 65 -29.90 20.13 -6.47
C GLU A 65 -28.54 20.82 -6.25
N LYS A 66 -28.38 21.56 -5.14
CA LYS A 66 -27.11 22.21 -4.81
C LYS A 66 -26.01 21.19 -4.48
N LEU A 67 -26.38 20.05 -3.90
CA LEU A 67 -25.45 18.97 -3.55
C LEU A 67 -25.05 18.12 -4.75
N PHE A 68 -26.01 17.75 -5.61
CA PHE A 68 -25.80 16.81 -6.72
C PHE A 68 -25.61 17.47 -8.10
N GLY A 69 -25.69 18.80 -8.19
CA GLY A 69 -25.35 19.53 -9.41
C GLY A 69 -26.52 19.80 -10.38
N GLY A 70 -27.73 20.02 -9.85
CA GLY A 70 -28.90 20.47 -10.63
C GLY A 70 -29.32 19.51 -11.76
N MET A 71 -30.06 20.04 -12.75
CA MET A 71 -30.45 19.33 -13.99
C MET A 71 -29.88 19.99 -15.26
N LEU A 72 -29.29 21.18 -15.11
CA LEU A 72 -28.81 22.01 -16.20
C LEU A 72 -27.34 22.34 -15.92
N LYS A 73 -26.49 22.16 -16.93
CA LYS A 73 -25.11 22.67 -16.94
C LYS A 73 -25.02 23.95 -17.77
N LYS A 74 -24.04 24.79 -17.49
CA LYS A 74 -23.70 25.95 -18.33
C LYS A 74 -22.79 25.48 -19.47
N GLU A 75 -23.12 25.85 -20.69
CA GLU A 75 -22.33 25.54 -21.87
C GLU A 75 -22.19 26.79 -22.74
N GLU A 76 -21.00 27.01 -23.30
CA GLU A 76 -20.74 28.12 -24.22
C GLU A 76 -21.07 27.67 -25.65
N ILE A 77 -22.03 28.34 -26.27
CA ILE A 77 -22.42 28.07 -27.66
C ILE A 77 -22.01 29.27 -28.51
N GLU A 78 -21.42 28.99 -29.68
CA GLU A 78 -21.18 30.01 -30.70
C GLU A 78 -22.50 30.50 -31.27
N THR A 79 -22.74 31.80 -31.19
CA THR A 79 -23.88 32.42 -31.85
C THR A 79 -23.59 32.60 -33.34
N GLY A 80 -24.64 32.74 -34.14
CA GLY A 80 -24.52 33.09 -35.56
C GLY A 80 -24.08 34.54 -35.80
N GLU A 81 -23.87 35.32 -34.75
CA GLU A 81 -23.45 36.72 -34.80
C GLU A 81 -21.93 36.82 -34.65
N VAL A 82 -21.33 37.73 -35.41
CA VAL A 82 -19.89 37.99 -35.43
C VAL A 82 -19.64 39.31 -34.71
N ASP A 83 -18.67 39.35 -33.80
CA ASP A 83 -18.28 40.58 -33.15
C ASP A 83 -17.73 41.55 -34.21
N PRO A 84 -18.34 42.75 -34.38
CA PRO A 84 -17.94 43.69 -35.41
C PRO A 84 -16.53 44.25 -35.24
N ASN A 85 -15.89 44.08 -34.07
CA ASN A 85 -14.55 44.59 -33.79
C ASN A 85 -13.45 43.52 -33.95
N THR A 86 -13.75 42.24 -33.73
CA THR A 86 -12.75 41.16 -33.75
C THR A 86 -12.95 40.19 -34.92
N GLY A 87 -14.13 40.16 -35.54
CA GLY A 87 -14.44 39.20 -36.59
C GLY A 87 -14.65 37.77 -36.09
N GLU A 88 -14.61 37.55 -34.77
CA GLU A 88 -14.85 36.26 -34.13
C GLU A 88 -16.36 36.06 -33.86
N ARG A 89 -16.81 34.80 -33.90
CA ARG A 89 -18.20 34.47 -33.54
C ARG A 89 -18.42 34.73 -32.05
N ILE A 90 -19.49 35.48 -31.73
CA ILE A 90 -19.83 35.79 -30.34
C ILE A 90 -20.21 34.49 -29.63
N LYS A 91 -19.53 34.16 -28.53
CA LYS A 91 -19.86 33.01 -27.69
C LYS A 91 -20.82 33.44 -26.59
N LYS A 92 -21.91 32.68 -26.39
CA LYS A 92 -22.90 32.94 -25.34
C LYS A 92 -23.02 31.73 -24.42
N THR A 93 -22.97 31.96 -23.11
CA THR A 93 -23.25 30.92 -22.11
C THR A 93 -24.75 30.68 -22.03
N VAL A 94 -25.17 29.44 -22.30
CA VAL A 94 -26.56 28.98 -22.15
C VAL A 94 -26.64 27.82 -21.16
N LYS A 95 -27.82 27.58 -20.61
CA LYS A 95 -28.07 26.43 -19.72
C LYS A 95 -28.68 25.30 -20.53
N VAL A 96 -28.02 24.14 -20.53
CA VAL A 96 -28.47 22.94 -21.26
C VAL A 96 -28.60 21.76 -20.31
N PRO A 97 -29.55 20.83 -20.54
CA PRO A 97 -29.64 19.61 -19.75
C PRO A 97 -28.35 18.78 -19.84
N HIS A 98 -27.91 18.21 -18.72
CA HIS A 98 -26.79 17.26 -18.69
C HIS A 98 -27.29 15.80 -18.69
N LYS A 99 -26.36 14.85 -18.79
CA LYS A 99 -26.67 13.40 -18.86
C LYS A 99 -27.04 12.78 -17.51
N GLY A 100 -26.60 13.36 -16.38
CA GLY A 100 -26.93 12.86 -15.04
C GLY A 100 -28.43 12.68 -14.80
N THR A 101 -28.80 11.52 -14.27
CA THR A 101 -30.19 11.04 -14.13
C THR A 101 -30.79 11.34 -12.75
N LEU A 102 -29.96 11.38 -11.70
CA LEU A 102 -30.38 11.31 -10.30
C LEU A 102 -31.37 12.43 -9.89
N VAL A 103 -31.00 13.69 -10.11
CA VAL A 103 -31.81 14.86 -9.74
C VAL A 103 -33.09 14.94 -10.57
N ARG A 104 -33.04 14.53 -11.84
CA ARG A 104 -34.23 14.48 -12.69
C ARG A 104 -35.22 13.45 -12.15
N LYS A 105 -34.77 12.23 -11.86
CA LYS A 105 -35.61 11.16 -11.31
C LYS A 105 -36.21 11.52 -9.95
N MET A 106 -35.48 12.26 -9.12
CA MET A 106 -36.00 12.81 -7.87
C MET A 106 -37.30 13.61 -8.09
N TYR A 107 -37.32 14.54 -9.05
CA TYR A 107 -38.52 15.32 -9.34
C TYR A 107 -39.67 14.47 -9.90
N GLU A 108 -39.35 13.44 -10.67
CA GLU A 108 -40.33 12.52 -11.24
C GLU A 108 -41.04 11.73 -10.12
N VAL A 109 -40.30 11.27 -9.12
CA VAL A 109 -40.85 10.60 -7.92
C VAL A 109 -41.63 11.59 -7.05
N LEU A 110 -41.07 12.75 -6.72
CA LEU A 110 -41.75 13.76 -5.88
C LEU A 110 -43.08 14.23 -6.47
N ARG A 111 -43.20 14.27 -7.80
CA ARG A 111 -44.46 14.62 -8.50
C ARG A 111 -45.62 13.66 -8.17
N THR A 112 -45.31 12.45 -7.74
CA THR A 112 -46.32 11.45 -7.34
C THR A 112 -46.89 11.66 -5.94
N GLY A 113 -46.26 12.53 -5.14
CA GLY A 113 -46.63 12.77 -3.74
C GLY A 113 -45.79 11.98 -2.73
N ASN A 114 -44.69 11.35 -3.15
CA ASN A 114 -43.76 10.72 -2.22
C ASN A 114 -43.04 11.76 -1.33
N GLU A 115 -42.91 11.46 -0.03
CA GLU A 115 -42.28 12.33 0.96
C GLU A 115 -40.84 11.90 1.31
N ASP A 116 -40.52 10.60 1.31
CA ASP A 116 -39.19 10.05 1.64
C ASP A 116 -38.43 9.59 0.39
N VAL A 117 -37.88 10.57 -0.34
CA VAL A 117 -36.97 10.33 -1.46
C VAL A 117 -35.53 10.38 -0.99
N ARG A 118 -34.74 9.37 -1.39
CA ARG A 118 -33.32 9.23 -1.09
C ARG A 118 -32.54 9.07 -2.38
N LEU A 119 -31.38 9.70 -2.45
CA LEU A 119 -30.54 9.75 -3.64
C LEU A 119 -29.20 9.08 -3.35
N LEU A 120 -28.77 8.18 -4.23
CA LEU A 120 -27.43 7.62 -4.21
C LEU A 120 -26.78 7.79 -5.57
N ARG A 121 -25.61 8.41 -5.56
CA ARG A 121 -24.76 8.54 -6.74
C ARG A 121 -23.87 7.32 -6.89
N ILE A 122 -23.84 6.73 -8.08
CA ILE A 122 -23.12 5.48 -8.37
C ILE A 122 -21.61 5.70 -8.50
N SER A 123 -21.20 6.71 -9.29
CA SER A 123 -19.81 6.89 -9.70
C SER A 123 -19.41 8.37 -9.79
N GLY A 124 -18.11 8.60 -9.90
CA GLY A 124 -17.45 9.88 -10.07
C GLY A 124 -16.04 9.86 -9.46
N ARG A 125 -15.12 10.64 -10.03
CA ARG A 125 -13.76 10.82 -9.50
C ARG A 125 -13.55 12.23 -8.94
N ARG A 126 -12.79 12.34 -7.85
CA ARG A 126 -12.37 13.64 -7.28
C ARG A 126 -11.22 14.22 -8.08
N ALA A 127 -11.30 15.52 -8.37
CA ALA A 127 -10.13 16.26 -8.82
C ALA A 127 -9.17 16.44 -7.64
N LYS A 128 -7.86 16.36 -7.87
CA LYS A 128 -6.85 16.58 -6.81
C LYS A 128 -5.64 17.34 -7.29
N THR A 129 -4.98 18.04 -6.37
CA THR A 129 -3.64 18.63 -6.55
C THR A 129 -2.85 18.50 -5.27
N GLU A 130 -1.54 18.66 -5.36
CA GLU A 130 -0.61 18.54 -4.25
C GLU A 130 0.13 19.86 -4.03
N LEU A 131 0.09 20.35 -2.80
CA LEU A 131 0.81 21.55 -2.38
C LEU A 131 1.99 21.13 -1.51
N HIS A 132 3.18 21.41 -1.98
CA HIS A 132 4.41 21.11 -1.24
C HIS A 132 4.59 22.07 -0.07
N ALA A 133 5.07 21.53 1.04
CA ALA A 133 5.51 22.28 2.21
C ALA A 133 7.00 22.01 2.46
N GLN A 134 7.63 22.94 3.17
CA GLN A 134 8.98 22.81 3.67
C GLN A 134 8.94 22.92 5.19
N ASP A 135 9.62 22.00 5.87
CA ASP A 135 9.83 22.11 7.30
C ASP A 135 10.84 23.22 7.59
N ILE A 136 10.48 24.13 8.49
CA ILE A 136 11.35 25.24 8.89
C ILE A 136 12.32 24.67 9.93
N ALA A 137 13.39 24.05 9.42
CA ALA A 137 14.53 23.46 10.13
C ALA A 137 14.27 22.11 10.85
N THR A 138 14.28 21.02 10.08
CA THR A 138 14.30 19.65 10.61
C THR A 138 15.61 19.35 11.33
N GLU A 139 15.55 18.89 12.57
CA GLU A 139 16.70 18.35 13.30
C GLU A 139 16.94 16.89 12.89
N LEU A 140 18.12 16.62 12.33
CA LEU A 140 18.50 15.31 11.81
C LEU A 140 19.65 14.74 12.63
N THR A 141 19.55 13.44 12.96
CA THR A 141 20.66 12.65 13.49
C THR A 141 21.15 11.69 12.42
N GLN A 142 22.41 11.84 11.99
CA GLN A 142 23.04 10.96 11.00
C GLN A 142 24.08 10.07 11.68
N PHE A 143 23.97 8.76 11.50
CA PHE A 143 25.03 7.81 11.84
C PHE A 143 26.17 7.92 10.82
N LEU A 144 27.37 8.25 11.30
CA LEU A 144 28.55 8.45 10.46
C LEU A 144 29.34 7.15 10.25
N GLY A 145 29.15 6.17 11.13
CA GLY A 145 29.88 4.90 11.12
C GLY A 145 30.60 4.63 12.44
N LEU A 146 31.47 3.61 12.42
CA LEU A 146 32.37 3.31 13.52
C LEU A 146 33.65 4.14 13.40
N SER A 147 34.13 4.67 14.50
CA SER A 147 35.40 5.42 14.54
C SER A 147 36.59 4.52 14.19
N LYS A 148 37.42 4.97 13.25
CA LYS A 148 38.67 4.31 12.87
C LYS A 148 39.75 4.51 13.94
N GLY A 149 40.66 3.55 14.03
CA GLY A 149 41.84 3.62 14.91
C GLY A 149 43.08 4.03 14.13
N ASN A 150 44.19 3.35 14.40
CA ASN A 150 45.46 3.56 13.72
C ASN A 150 45.44 3.08 12.27
N VAL A 151 46.30 3.67 11.44
CA VAL A 151 46.68 3.07 10.15
C VAL A 151 47.64 1.91 10.38
N ALA A 152 47.67 0.92 9.48
CA ALA A 152 48.67 -0.13 9.56
C ALA A 152 50.08 0.48 9.43
N PHE A 153 51.00 0.06 10.31
CA PHE A 153 52.35 0.62 10.36
C PHE A 153 53.35 -0.41 10.86
N SER A 154 54.63 -0.16 10.58
CA SER A 154 55.71 -1.02 11.02
C SER A 154 56.79 -0.27 11.78
N LYS A 155 57.50 -0.97 12.65
CA LYS A 155 58.63 -0.44 13.42
C LYS A 155 59.76 -1.45 13.48
N ALA A 156 60.96 -1.01 13.10
CA ALA A 156 62.17 -1.77 13.25
C ALA A 156 62.49 -1.98 14.74
N LEU A 157 63.00 -3.16 15.07
CA LEU A 157 63.40 -3.53 16.41
C LEU A 157 64.86 -3.15 16.64
N ASN A 158 65.10 -2.29 17.62
CA ASN A 158 66.47 -1.96 18.03
C ASN A 158 67.04 -3.09 18.91
N LEU A 159 67.67 -4.09 18.30
CA LEU A 159 68.38 -5.18 18.98
C LEU A 159 69.91 -4.96 18.92
N GLU A 160 70.65 -5.57 19.85
CA GLU A 160 72.12 -5.57 19.81
C GLU A 160 72.66 -6.43 18.64
N THR A 161 73.90 -6.18 18.21
CA THR A 161 74.60 -7.02 17.22
C THR A 161 74.65 -8.48 17.69
N ASP A 162 74.42 -9.42 16.77
CA ASP A 162 74.38 -10.88 17.01
C ASP A 162 73.20 -11.37 17.88
N ALA A 163 72.18 -10.53 18.11
CA ALA A 163 70.92 -10.95 18.69
C ALA A 163 70.10 -11.81 17.72
N ARG A 164 69.40 -12.81 18.24
CA ARG A 164 68.43 -13.61 17.47
C ARG A 164 67.08 -13.64 18.17
N ILE A 165 66.01 -13.44 17.40
CA ILE A 165 64.66 -13.43 17.94
C ILE A 165 64.20 -14.87 18.25
N ASN A 166 63.63 -15.07 19.43
CA ASN A 166 63.09 -16.37 19.85
C ASN A 166 61.74 -16.68 19.19
N SER A 167 61.33 -17.95 19.19
CA SER A 167 60.01 -18.39 18.70
C SER A 167 58.82 -17.75 19.45
N ASN A 168 59.03 -17.27 20.68
CA ASN A 168 58.09 -16.44 21.46
C ASN A 168 58.68 -15.04 21.69
N ALA A 169 58.87 -14.32 20.59
CA ALA A 169 59.59 -13.06 20.53
C ALA A 169 58.97 -11.93 21.36
N ILE A 170 57.65 -11.83 21.43
CA ILE A 170 56.95 -10.71 22.08
C ILE A 170 56.26 -11.22 23.34
N GLU A 171 56.62 -10.63 24.49
CA GLU A 171 56.01 -10.97 25.78
C GLU A 171 54.68 -10.25 25.97
N TYR A 172 54.66 -8.94 25.69
CA TYR A 172 53.44 -8.14 25.70
C TYR A 172 53.53 -6.92 24.77
N ILE A 173 52.34 -6.43 24.40
CA ILE A 173 52.13 -5.11 23.79
C ILE A 173 51.14 -4.34 24.67
N ARG A 174 51.50 -3.15 25.11
CA ARG A 174 50.64 -2.26 25.91
C ARG A 174 50.34 -0.98 25.17
N GLU A 175 49.08 -0.60 25.14
CA GLU A 175 48.64 0.72 24.72
C GLU A 175 48.61 1.65 25.92
N LEU A 176 49.41 2.71 25.86
CA LEU A 176 49.61 3.72 26.89
C LEU A 176 49.05 5.05 26.42
N LYS A 177 48.41 5.78 27.33
CA LYS A 177 48.11 7.20 27.13
C LYS A 177 49.38 8.03 27.32
N ASP A 178 49.37 9.30 26.91
CA ASP A 178 50.51 10.22 27.04
C ASP A 178 51.07 10.37 28.47
N ASP A 179 50.25 10.11 29.49
CA ASP A 179 50.63 10.12 30.91
C ASP A 179 51.16 8.75 31.41
N SER A 180 51.47 7.84 30.50
CA SER A 180 51.91 6.46 30.75
C SER A 180 50.90 5.56 31.48
N THR A 181 49.61 5.94 31.52
CA THR A 181 48.56 5.01 31.99
C THR A 181 48.29 3.91 30.97
N ILE A 182 48.27 2.65 31.44
CA ILE A 182 47.94 1.48 30.62
C ILE A 182 46.44 1.48 30.33
N LEU A 183 46.08 1.56 29.05
CA LEU A 183 44.72 1.45 28.56
C LEU A 183 44.36 -0.01 28.24
N ARG A 184 45.27 -0.72 27.57
CA ARG A 184 45.09 -2.12 27.14
C ARG A 184 46.42 -2.86 27.15
N GLU A 185 46.40 -4.14 27.48
CA GLU A 185 47.56 -5.04 27.43
C GLU A 185 47.19 -6.29 26.61
N TYR A 186 48.08 -6.68 25.71
CA TYR A 186 47.97 -7.88 24.88
C TYR A 186 49.11 -8.83 25.24
N THR A 187 48.78 -10.04 25.68
CA THR A 187 49.72 -11.12 26.03
C THR A 187 49.32 -12.44 25.35
N GLY A 188 50.28 -13.35 25.21
CA GLY A 188 50.05 -14.69 24.65
C GLY A 188 49.38 -14.65 23.27
N SER A 189 48.31 -15.43 23.08
CA SER A 189 47.61 -15.53 21.80
C SER A 189 46.91 -14.24 21.35
N SER A 190 46.63 -13.30 22.26
CA SER A 190 45.97 -12.03 21.91
C SER A 190 46.85 -11.07 21.12
N ILE A 191 48.18 -11.28 21.15
CA ILE A 191 49.15 -10.51 20.36
C ILE A 191 48.86 -10.68 18.85
N ASN A 192 48.44 -11.88 18.42
CA ASN A 192 48.11 -12.16 17.02
C ASN A 192 46.91 -11.34 16.50
N ASN A 193 46.10 -10.74 17.38
CA ASN A 193 45.00 -9.87 16.98
C ASN A 193 45.45 -8.44 16.64
N VAL A 194 46.67 -8.07 17.02
CA VAL A 194 47.20 -6.71 16.90
C VAL A 194 48.45 -6.58 16.04
N ILE A 195 49.16 -7.68 15.80
CA ILE A 195 50.26 -7.75 14.83
C ILE A 195 49.84 -8.52 13.58
N LEU A 196 50.32 -8.08 12.42
CA LEU A 196 50.17 -8.77 11.13
C LEU A 196 51.30 -9.81 10.93
N ASN A 197 52.54 -9.41 11.24
CA ASN A 197 53.73 -10.23 11.11
C ASN A 197 54.88 -9.66 11.96
N LEU A 198 55.85 -10.51 12.29
CA LEU A 198 57.15 -10.16 12.84
C LEU A 198 58.24 -10.69 11.89
N ASP A 199 59.00 -9.79 11.28
CA ASP A 199 60.20 -10.17 10.55
C ASP A 199 61.31 -10.50 11.56
N THR A 200 61.82 -11.73 11.51
CA THR A 200 62.88 -12.24 12.40
C THR A 200 64.23 -12.35 11.69
N THR A 201 64.34 -11.82 10.47
CA THR A 201 65.59 -11.86 9.69
C THR A 201 66.66 -11.02 10.40
N PRO A 202 67.81 -11.62 10.78
CA PRO A 202 68.87 -10.92 11.50
C PRO A 202 69.31 -9.63 10.80
N GLY A 203 69.24 -8.50 11.49
CA GLY A 203 69.60 -7.18 10.98
C GLY A 203 68.49 -6.42 10.21
N SER A 204 67.28 -6.98 10.10
CA SER A 204 66.11 -6.34 9.48
C SER A 204 64.81 -6.53 10.28
N GLU A 205 64.94 -6.84 11.57
CA GLU A 205 63.83 -7.25 12.42
C GLU A 205 62.78 -6.13 12.55
N THR A 206 61.53 -6.43 12.19
CA THR A 206 60.47 -5.42 12.09
C THR A 206 59.13 -5.98 12.57
N ILE A 207 58.43 -5.25 13.43
CA ILE A 207 57.04 -5.56 13.81
C ILE A 207 56.09 -4.83 12.86
N HIS A 208 55.10 -5.54 12.31
CA HIS A 208 54.01 -4.97 11.53
C HIS A 208 52.71 -4.98 12.35
N PHE A 209 52.19 -3.81 12.70
CA PHE A 209 50.94 -3.65 13.44
C PHE A 209 49.73 -3.56 12.51
N ALA A 210 48.63 -4.19 12.90
CA ALA A 210 47.36 -4.14 12.16
C ALA A 210 46.67 -2.78 12.32
N ALA A 211 45.86 -2.39 11.32
CA ALA A 211 45.02 -1.19 11.37
C ALA A 211 43.84 -1.36 12.36
N ASP A 212 43.31 -0.22 12.85
CA ASP A 212 42.13 -0.13 13.72
C ASP A 212 42.22 -0.91 15.05
N LYS A 213 43.44 -1.09 15.58
CA LYS A 213 43.68 -1.79 16.87
C LYS A 213 44.02 -0.85 18.01
N PHE A 214 44.70 0.25 17.71
CA PHE A 214 45.22 1.22 18.65
C PHE A 214 44.72 2.62 18.33
N ARG A 215 44.59 3.48 19.34
CA ARG A 215 44.08 4.83 19.19
C ARG A 215 45.24 5.73 18.77
N PRO A 216 45.13 6.46 17.65
CA PRO A 216 46.15 7.42 17.24
C PRO A 216 46.49 8.43 18.34
N GLY A 217 47.76 8.78 18.45
CA GLY A 217 48.27 9.68 19.50
C GLY A 217 48.66 8.98 20.80
N ASN A 218 48.19 7.75 21.05
CA ASN A 218 48.71 6.93 22.15
C ASN A 218 50.10 6.37 21.83
N LYS A 219 50.76 5.81 22.85
CA LYS A 219 52.04 5.11 22.74
C LYS A 219 51.85 3.60 22.88
N LEU A 220 52.67 2.82 22.18
CA LEU A 220 52.76 1.38 22.35
C LEU A 220 54.06 1.02 23.04
N GLU A 221 53.97 0.29 24.13
CA GLU A 221 55.11 -0.35 24.78
C GLU A 221 55.16 -1.83 24.40
N VAL A 222 56.27 -2.28 23.84
CA VAL A 222 56.47 -3.65 23.37
C VAL A 222 57.67 -4.25 24.09
N LYS A 223 57.44 -5.37 24.78
CA LYS A 223 58.53 -6.14 25.41
C LYS A 223 58.91 -7.35 24.56
N ILE A 224 60.19 -7.45 24.24
CA ILE A 224 60.75 -8.39 23.26
C ILE A 224 61.79 -9.28 23.95
N ASN A 225 61.70 -10.59 23.71
CA ASN A 225 62.64 -11.62 24.14
C ASN A 225 63.53 -12.04 22.97
N TYR A 226 64.84 -12.00 23.16
CA TYR A 226 65.84 -12.41 22.17
C TYR A 226 66.97 -13.18 22.85
N SER A 227 67.76 -13.92 22.08
CA SER A 227 68.94 -14.62 22.55
C SER A 227 70.22 -13.99 21.98
N LYS A 228 71.33 -14.17 22.70
CA LYS A 228 72.66 -13.73 22.28
C LYS A 228 73.61 -14.91 22.36
N ARG A 229 74.36 -15.17 21.28
CA ARG A 229 75.37 -16.24 21.23
C ARG A 229 76.75 -15.68 21.60
N ASN A 230 77.43 -16.31 22.55
CA ASN A 230 78.81 -16.01 22.92
C ASN A 230 79.71 -17.10 22.38
N TYR A 231 80.68 -16.74 21.54
CA TYR A 231 81.58 -17.70 20.89
C TYR A 231 82.88 -17.88 21.70
N HIS A 232 83.34 -19.13 21.76
CA HIS A 232 84.54 -19.57 22.47
C HIS A 232 85.43 -20.36 21.51
N GLU A 233 86.74 -20.15 21.60
CA GLU A 233 87.74 -20.85 20.79
C GLU A 233 88.35 -22.00 21.58
N VAL A 234 88.53 -23.15 20.93
CA VAL A 234 89.20 -24.34 21.45
C VAL A 234 90.30 -24.72 20.48
N MET A 235 91.53 -24.77 20.95
CA MET A 235 92.70 -25.18 20.18
C MET A 235 93.07 -26.63 20.45
N ARG A 236 93.75 -27.28 19.52
CA ARG A 236 94.26 -28.66 19.68
C ARG A 236 95.22 -28.85 20.86
N SER A 237 95.80 -27.76 21.38
CA SER A 237 96.65 -27.76 22.57
C SER A 237 95.84 -27.88 23.87
N ASP A 238 94.55 -27.58 23.81
CA ASP A 238 93.66 -27.59 24.95
C ASP A 238 93.17 -29.01 25.22
N THR A 239 92.84 -29.30 26.48
CA THR A 239 92.27 -30.61 26.86
C THR A 239 90.99 -30.92 26.09
N ASP A 240 90.19 -29.89 25.79
CA ASP A 240 88.92 -29.98 25.07
C ASP A 240 89.10 -30.06 23.55
N GLY A 241 90.32 -29.79 23.06
CA GLY A 241 90.73 -30.00 21.67
C GLY A 241 90.98 -31.46 21.34
N VAL A 242 91.11 -32.34 22.35
CA VAL A 242 91.28 -33.79 22.18
C VAL A 242 89.90 -34.45 22.08
N LEU A 243 89.60 -35.03 20.92
CA LEU A 243 88.31 -35.65 20.67
C LEU A 243 88.28 -37.10 21.14
N THR A 244 87.16 -37.51 21.71
CA THR A 244 86.98 -38.87 22.26
C THR A 244 86.24 -39.75 21.28
N GLN A 245 86.86 -40.85 20.85
CA GLN A 245 86.25 -41.81 19.92
C GLN A 245 84.97 -42.41 20.53
N ASP A 246 83.87 -42.38 19.77
CA ASP A 246 82.62 -42.98 20.21
C ASP A 246 82.74 -44.52 20.15
N PRO A 247 82.47 -45.24 21.26
CA PRO A 247 82.62 -46.69 21.30
C PRO A 247 81.63 -47.43 20.39
N THR A 248 80.53 -46.79 19.98
CA THR A 248 79.51 -47.34 19.08
C THR A 248 79.73 -46.98 17.62
N GLN A 249 80.58 -45.99 17.33
CA GLN A 249 80.83 -45.49 15.98
C GLN A 249 82.31 -45.11 15.83
N THR A 250 83.11 -46.06 15.34
CA THR A 250 84.57 -45.94 15.28
C THR A 250 85.07 -44.82 14.36
N ASN A 251 84.24 -44.30 13.45
CA ASN A 251 84.57 -43.16 12.61
C ASN A 251 84.13 -41.80 13.18
N TYR A 252 83.55 -41.75 14.38
CA TYR A 252 83.12 -40.51 15.03
C TYR A 252 83.91 -40.26 16.32
N PHE A 253 84.31 -39.01 16.51
CA PHE A 253 85.07 -38.54 17.66
C PHE A 253 84.33 -37.34 18.25
N SER A 254 83.69 -37.56 19.39
CA SER A 254 82.93 -36.54 20.10
C SER A 254 83.82 -35.45 20.69
N SER A 255 83.31 -34.23 20.68
CA SER A 255 83.84 -33.09 21.44
C SER A 255 83.17 -33.03 22.82
N VAL A 256 83.83 -32.38 23.77
CA VAL A 256 83.23 -32.01 25.07
C VAL A 256 82.08 -31.00 24.87
N HIS A 257 82.17 -30.16 23.83
CA HIS A 257 81.20 -29.11 23.51
C HIS A 257 80.33 -29.52 22.33
N GLY A 258 79.01 -29.48 22.50
CA GLY A 258 78.06 -29.81 21.44
C GLY A 258 77.90 -28.71 20.40
N PHE A 259 77.78 -27.44 20.81
CA PHE A 259 77.39 -26.35 19.91
C PHE A 259 78.57 -25.74 19.16
N TRP A 260 79.01 -26.36 18.08
CA TRP A 260 80.07 -25.80 17.25
C TRP A 260 79.60 -24.58 16.46
N SER A 261 80.48 -23.61 16.26
CA SER A 261 80.18 -22.37 15.57
C SER A 261 79.91 -22.59 14.08
N ASP A 262 78.76 -22.11 13.61
CA ASP A 262 78.36 -22.03 12.21
C ASP A 262 78.77 -20.70 11.54
N ASN A 263 79.37 -19.76 12.29
CA ASN A 263 79.70 -18.42 11.80
C ASN A 263 80.99 -18.39 10.96
N VAL A 264 80.88 -18.82 9.71
CA VAL A 264 82.00 -18.81 8.73
C VAL A 264 82.49 -17.40 8.42
N ALA A 265 81.60 -16.40 8.43
CA ALA A 265 81.94 -15.00 8.13
C ALA A 265 82.89 -14.39 9.16
N ALA A 266 82.81 -14.84 10.42
CA ALA A 266 83.74 -14.46 11.48
C ALA A 266 85.09 -15.19 11.41
N GLY A 267 85.29 -16.07 10.43
CA GLY A 267 86.52 -16.86 10.27
C GLY A 267 86.57 -18.10 11.17
N HIS A 268 85.47 -18.46 11.83
CA HIS A 268 85.40 -19.66 12.67
C HIS A 268 85.40 -20.90 11.77
N THR A 269 86.52 -21.60 11.72
CA THR A 269 86.68 -22.85 10.96
C THR A 269 87.13 -23.98 11.86
N ILE A 270 86.83 -25.20 11.44
CA ILE A 270 87.22 -26.42 12.15
C ILE A 270 88.43 -27.01 11.44
N ASN A 271 89.52 -27.24 12.17
CA ASN A 271 90.73 -27.86 11.65
C ASN A 271 90.99 -29.17 12.37
N VAL A 272 91.13 -30.28 11.64
CA VAL A 272 91.21 -31.63 12.22
C VAL A 272 92.59 -32.23 12.03
N TYR A 273 93.12 -32.89 13.06
CA TYR A 273 94.41 -33.57 13.04
C TYR A 273 94.29 -34.99 13.58
N VAL A 274 94.95 -35.93 12.91
CA VAL A 274 94.98 -37.35 13.31
C VAL A 274 96.44 -37.76 13.49
N ASN A 275 96.81 -38.16 14.72
CA ASN A 275 98.20 -38.44 15.13
C ASN A 275 99.19 -37.33 14.72
N GLY A 276 98.76 -36.06 14.81
CA GLY A 276 99.57 -34.89 14.45
C GLY A 276 99.57 -34.52 12.96
N ILE A 277 98.92 -35.30 12.08
CA ILE A 277 98.80 -35.00 10.65
C ILE A 277 97.52 -34.20 10.41
N SER A 278 97.63 -33.07 9.71
CA SER A 278 96.47 -32.25 9.32
C SER A 278 95.63 -32.97 8.27
N ILE A 279 94.33 -33.10 8.54
CA ILE A 279 93.37 -33.69 7.61
C ILE A 279 92.54 -32.55 7.01
N PRO A 280 92.69 -32.26 5.70
CA PRO A 280 91.84 -31.27 5.05
C PRO A 280 90.39 -31.73 5.08
N GLN A 281 89.45 -30.78 5.07
CA GLN A 281 88.03 -31.10 5.13
C GLN A 281 87.56 -31.87 3.89
N MET A 282 88.14 -31.59 2.73
CA MET A 282 87.85 -32.27 1.47
C MET A 282 89.11 -32.84 0.82
N ASN A 283 88.97 -33.91 0.04
CA ASN A 283 90.03 -34.42 -0.82
C ASN A 283 90.10 -33.67 -2.18
N ALA A 284 91.05 -34.05 -3.03
CA ALA A 284 91.23 -33.45 -4.36
C ALA A 284 90.02 -33.62 -5.30
N ASN A 285 89.11 -34.56 -5.02
CA ASN A 285 87.88 -34.78 -5.78
C ASN A 285 86.69 -33.95 -5.23
N GLY A 286 86.92 -33.07 -4.25
CA GLY A 286 85.86 -32.30 -3.60
C GLY A 286 84.99 -33.10 -2.63
N GLN A 287 85.43 -34.30 -2.24
CA GLN A 287 84.69 -35.15 -1.31
C GLN A 287 85.10 -34.85 0.13
N TYR A 288 84.12 -34.64 1.02
CA TYR A 288 84.36 -34.45 2.45
C TYR A 288 85.09 -35.66 3.04
N LEU A 289 86.27 -35.46 3.62
CA LEU A 289 87.03 -36.45 4.38
C LEU A 289 86.49 -36.56 5.81
N TRP A 290 86.01 -35.45 6.36
CA TRP A 290 85.36 -35.40 7.65
C TRP A 290 84.23 -34.37 7.67
N ARG A 291 83.28 -34.55 8.59
CA ARG A 291 82.14 -33.67 8.82
C ARG A 291 81.99 -33.36 10.32
N PRO A 292 81.47 -32.18 10.69
CA PRO A 292 81.08 -31.92 12.08
C PRO A 292 79.87 -32.78 12.45
N GLY A 293 79.74 -33.15 13.72
CA GLY A 293 78.60 -33.88 14.24
C GLY A 293 78.62 -35.38 13.98
N LYS A 294 77.69 -36.10 14.64
CA LYS A 294 77.48 -37.54 14.46
C LYS A 294 76.68 -37.85 13.18
N GLY A 295 75.94 -36.88 12.67
CA GLY A 295 75.21 -36.93 11.41
C GLY A 295 73.79 -36.39 11.53
N ASP A 296 73.20 -35.97 10.41
CA ASP A 296 71.80 -35.55 10.32
C ASP A 296 71.07 -36.41 9.29
N PRO A 297 69.92 -37.05 9.64
CA PRO A 297 69.07 -37.73 8.67
C PRO A 297 68.65 -36.89 7.45
N ALA A 298 68.74 -35.55 7.52
CA ALA A 298 68.49 -34.66 6.39
C ALA A 298 69.60 -34.66 5.31
N VAL A 299 70.78 -35.22 5.61
CA VAL A 299 71.90 -35.34 4.66
C VAL A 299 71.85 -36.70 3.98
N THR A 300 71.68 -36.71 2.65
CA THR A 300 71.53 -37.95 1.87
C THR A 300 72.82 -38.39 1.17
N ASP A 301 73.71 -37.45 0.83
CA ASP A 301 75.06 -37.72 0.34
C ASP A 301 76.10 -36.99 1.19
N GLU A 302 76.71 -37.72 2.12
CA GLU A 302 77.70 -37.16 3.05
C GLU A 302 79.00 -36.69 2.40
N LEU A 303 79.30 -37.13 1.17
CA LEU A 303 80.55 -36.83 0.51
C LEU A 303 80.53 -35.47 -0.20
N THR A 304 79.37 -34.96 -0.60
CA THR A 304 79.30 -33.74 -1.43
C THR A 304 78.35 -32.68 -0.89
N GLN A 305 77.35 -33.04 -0.08
CA GLN A 305 76.36 -32.09 0.41
C GLN A 305 76.93 -31.22 1.55
N ASP A 306 76.55 -29.95 1.58
CA ASP A 306 76.89 -29.05 2.69
C ASP A 306 76.33 -29.54 4.03
N TYR A 307 76.92 -29.07 5.12
CA TYR A 307 76.54 -29.41 6.47
C TYR A 307 75.30 -28.66 6.97
N THR A 308 74.59 -29.26 7.91
CA THR A 308 73.38 -28.66 8.53
C THR A 308 73.70 -28.00 9.87
N ALA A 309 72.86 -27.04 10.30
CA ALA A 309 72.99 -26.45 11.64
C ALA A 309 72.96 -27.52 12.75
N LYS A 310 72.19 -28.60 12.55
CA LYS A 310 72.09 -29.72 13.48
C LYS A 310 73.38 -30.54 13.56
N GLU A 311 74.13 -30.69 12.47
CA GLU A 311 75.47 -31.29 12.50
C GLU A 311 76.44 -30.44 13.35
N TYR A 312 76.29 -29.11 13.34
CA TYR A 312 77.08 -28.22 14.20
C TYR A 312 76.67 -28.27 15.66
N GLU A 313 75.37 -28.35 15.96
CA GLU A 313 74.85 -28.45 17.33
C GLU A 313 75.23 -29.74 18.06
N GLN A 314 75.57 -30.79 17.32
CA GLN A 314 75.99 -32.09 17.88
C GLN A 314 77.46 -32.09 18.34
N GLY A 315 78.30 -31.29 17.69
CA GLY A 315 79.74 -31.21 17.96
C GLY A 315 80.50 -32.47 17.55
N GLY A 316 81.84 -32.43 17.64
CA GLY A 316 82.71 -33.54 17.28
C GLY A 316 82.93 -33.74 15.78
N ILE A 317 83.75 -34.72 15.41
CA ILE A 317 84.18 -35.00 14.03
C ILE A 317 83.82 -36.43 13.63
N ARG A 318 83.15 -36.56 12.49
CA ARG A 318 82.90 -37.83 11.83
C ARG A 318 83.69 -37.93 10.54
N PHE A 319 84.58 -38.92 10.46
CA PHE A 319 85.31 -39.25 9.25
C PHE A 319 84.43 -40.06 8.29
N THR A 320 84.42 -39.67 7.02
CA THR A 320 83.57 -40.27 5.99
C THR A 320 84.23 -41.50 5.34
N SER A 321 83.51 -42.16 4.44
CA SER A 321 84.08 -43.22 3.61
C SER A 321 85.26 -42.77 2.73
N ALA A 322 85.34 -41.49 2.34
CA ALA A 322 86.47 -40.96 1.57
C ALA A 322 87.78 -40.97 2.37
N TYR A 323 87.74 -40.67 3.68
CA TYR A 323 88.91 -40.77 4.54
C TYR A 323 89.46 -42.20 4.61
N GLN A 324 88.57 -43.19 4.70
CA GLN A 324 88.97 -44.60 4.74
C GLN A 324 89.70 -45.05 3.46
N GLN A 325 89.32 -44.51 2.29
CA GLN A 325 90.04 -44.79 1.04
C GLN A 325 91.46 -44.22 1.06
N GLU A 326 91.64 -43.02 1.59
CA GLU A 326 92.98 -42.41 1.72
C GLU A 326 93.87 -43.15 2.74
N VAL A 327 93.28 -43.77 3.76
CA VAL A 327 94.00 -44.68 4.66
C VAL A 327 94.49 -45.92 3.91
N ILE A 328 93.66 -46.53 3.06
CA ILE A 328 94.05 -47.70 2.23
C ILE A 328 95.18 -47.34 1.27
N ASN A 329 95.16 -46.12 0.73
CA ASN A 329 96.22 -45.58 -0.14
C ASN A 329 97.52 -45.24 0.61
N GLY A 330 97.53 -45.35 1.95
CA GLY A 330 98.69 -45.03 2.80
C GLY A 330 98.91 -43.54 3.03
N VAL A 331 97.94 -42.69 2.69
CA VAL A 331 98.04 -41.22 2.80
C VAL A 331 97.78 -40.74 4.23
N TYR A 332 96.80 -41.33 4.92
CA TYR A 332 96.43 -40.95 6.28
C TYR A 332 96.43 -42.12 7.28
N PRO A 333 96.57 -41.86 8.60
CA PRO A 333 96.58 -42.90 9.62
C PRO A 333 95.22 -43.61 9.77
N ALA A 334 95.26 -44.93 9.99
CA ALA A 334 94.05 -45.70 10.32
C ALA A 334 93.47 -45.28 11.68
N LEU A 335 92.14 -45.23 11.77
CA LEU A 335 91.40 -44.87 12.98
C LEU A 335 91.30 -46.07 13.95
N THR A 336 92.42 -46.48 14.52
CA THR A 336 92.47 -47.54 15.54
C THR A 336 92.15 -46.99 16.94
N SER A 337 91.89 -47.87 17.92
CA SER A 337 91.63 -47.46 19.30
C SER A 337 92.79 -46.73 19.99
N SER A 338 93.99 -46.72 19.38
CA SER A 338 95.17 -45.99 19.86
C SER A 338 95.40 -44.67 19.12
N VAL A 339 94.50 -44.28 18.19
CA VAL A 339 94.62 -43.04 17.42
C VAL A 339 94.26 -41.84 18.30
N THR A 340 95.00 -40.75 18.16
CA THR A 340 94.68 -39.46 18.79
C THR A 340 94.12 -38.53 17.72
N VAL A 341 92.87 -38.12 17.88
CA VAL A 341 92.23 -37.10 17.03
C VAL A 341 92.09 -35.82 17.83
N VAL A 342 92.59 -34.72 17.29
CA VAL A 342 92.46 -33.39 17.89
C VAL A 342 91.89 -32.42 16.87
N ALA A 343 91.16 -31.40 17.32
CA ALA A 343 90.62 -30.36 16.45
C ALA A 343 90.82 -28.95 17.04
N ASP A 344 91.06 -27.96 16.18
CA ASP A 344 90.84 -26.56 16.49
C ASP A 344 89.40 -26.24 16.05
N TYR A 345 88.56 -25.72 16.94
CA TYR A 345 87.17 -25.38 16.64
C TYR A 345 86.68 -24.24 17.52
N PHE A 346 85.54 -23.66 17.15
CA PHE A 346 84.83 -22.70 17.96
C PHE A 346 83.51 -23.31 18.40
N TYR A 347 83.06 -23.01 19.62
CA TYR A 347 81.72 -23.33 20.10
C TYR A 347 80.99 -22.08 20.57
N TYR A 348 79.69 -22.16 20.83
CA TYR A 348 78.93 -21.04 21.40
C TYR A 348 77.98 -21.46 22.52
N ASP A 349 77.78 -20.54 23.47
CA ASP A 349 76.71 -20.59 24.46
C ASP A 349 75.64 -19.54 24.12
N GLU A 350 74.37 -19.80 24.47
CA GLU A 350 73.24 -18.92 24.18
C GLU A 350 72.61 -18.35 25.46
N VAL A 351 72.50 -17.02 25.56
CA VAL A 351 71.96 -16.30 26.72
C VAL A 351 70.65 -15.61 26.34
N MET A 352 69.60 -15.82 27.13
CA MET A 352 68.31 -15.16 26.96
C MET A 352 68.32 -13.73 27.53
N MET A 353 67.83 -12.78 26.74
CA MET A 353 67.75 -11.35 27.04
C MET A 353 66.34 -10.82 26.73
N ASN A 354 66.01 -9.65 27.30
CA ASN A 354 64.79 -8.94 26.92
C ASN A 354 65.04 -7.42 26.81
N THR A 355 64.21 -6.74 26.03
CA THR A 355 64.21 -5.28 25.89
C THR A 355 62.78 -4.74 25.79
N VAL A 356 62.56 -3.49 26.19
CA VAL A 356 61.28 -2.80 26.09
C VAL A 356 61.45 -1.59 25.17
N GLN A 357 60.59 -1.47 24.16
CA GLN A 357 60.61 -0.37 23.20
C GLN A 357 59.27 0.34 23.16
N THR A 358 59.29 1.66 22.94
CA THR A 358 58.07 2.49 22.87
C THR A 358 57.92 3.12 21.50
N TYR A 359 56.72 3.05 20.92
CA TYR A 359 56.40 3.59 19.60
C TYR A 359 55.14 4.47 19.63
N ASP A 360 55.14 5.59 18.91
CA ASP A 360 53.92 6.40 18.73
C ASP A 360 52.96 5.73 17.73
N VAL A 361 51.66 5.76 18.04
CA VAL A 361 50.60 5.21 17.18
C VAL A 361 50.24 6.24 16.10
N PRO A 362 50.50 5.96 14.82
CA PRO A 362 50.11 6.85 13.73
C PRO A 362 48.59 6.74 13.46
N GLY A 363 48.00 7.82 12.96
CA GLY A 363 46.63 7.82 12.46
C GLY A 363 46.43 8.79 11.32
N ALA A 364 45.28 8.69 10.68
CA ALA A 364 44.85 9.58 9.61
C ALA A 364 43.47 10.15 9.93
N ASP A 365 43.28 11.43 9.59
CA ASP A 365 41.99 12.08 9.71
C ASP A 365 40.95 11.36 8.84
N THR A 366 39.74 11.18 9.37
CA THR A 366 38.67 10.47 8.65
C THR A 366 37.64 11.48 8.14
N THR A 367 37.35 11.42 6.84
CA THR A 367 36.33 12.25 6.20
C THR A 367 35.02 11.49 6.09
N TYR A 368 33.93 12.15 6.51
CA TYR A 368 32.55 11.68 6.39
C TYR A 368 31.75 12.67 5.55
N GLU A 369 30.84 12.17 4.72
CA GLU A 369 29.90 13.01 3.96
C GLU A 369 28.57 13.10 4.69
N LEU A 370 28.09 14.32 4.89
CA LEU A 370 26.74 14.55 5.42
C LEU A 370 25.72 14.41 4.30
N ASN A 371 24.53 13.90 4.64
CA ASN A 371 23.44 13.76 3.69
C ASN A 371 22.90 15.11 3.22
N TYR A 372 22.94 16.13 4.09
CA TYR A 372 22.48 17.49 3.81
C TYR A 372 23.45 18.53 4.37
N VAL A 373 23.36 19.78 3.89
CA VAL A 373 24.17 20.90 4.38
C VAL A 373 23.63 21.41 5.73
N PRO A 374 24.43 21.37 6.81
CA PRO A 374 23.98 21.79 8.14
C PRO A 374 23.95 23.32 8.29
N GLN A 375 23.03 23.83 9.12
CA GLN A 375 23.06 25.22 9.57
C GLN A 375 24.25 25.48 10.52
N PRO A 376 25.00 26.59 10.37
CA PRO A 376 26.23 26.83 11.14
C PRO A 376 26.07 26.91 12.66
N ASP A 377 24.89 27.30 13.15
CA ASP A 377 24.57 27.57 14.54
C ASP A 377 23.97 26.37 15.31
N ALA A 378 23.71 25.26 14.62
CA ALA A 378 23.03 24.09 15.19
C ALA A 378 23.69 22.76 14.78
N PHE A 379 25.02 22.70 14.74
CA PHE A 379 25.79 21.50 14.39
C PHE A 379 26.59 20.97 15.59
N ARG A 380 26.44 19.68 15.92
CA ARG A 380 27.34 19.00 16.87
C ARG A 380 27.64 17.57 16.44
N VAL A 381 28.84 17.09 16.80
CA VAL A 381 29.28 15.71 16.57
C VAL A 381 29.52 15.07 17.92
N TYR A 382 28.99 13.87 18.12
CA TYR A 382 29.17 13.14 19.36
C TYR A 382 29.40 11.66 19.11
N TYR A 383 29.97 10.98 20.10
CA TYR A 383 30.06 9.52 20.13
C TYR A 383 29.34 8.97 21.36
N GLU A 384 28.87 7.73 21.23
CA GLU A 384 28.22 7.03 22.33
C GLU A 384 29.15 5.97 22.93
N LEU A 385 29.31 6.02 24.26
CA LEU A 385 30.05 5.02 25.02
C LEU A 385 29.28 4.70 26.31
N ASN A 386 28.98 3.43 26.54
CA ASN A 386 28.25 2.94 27.71
C ASN A 386 26.90 3.65 27.95
N GLY A 387 26.20 4.03 26.88
CA GLY A 387 24.91 4.74 26.95
C GLY A 387 24.99 6.25 27.19
N ASN A 388 26.20 6.82 27.32
CA ASN A 388 26.42 8.26 27.47
C ASN A 388 26.91 8.87 26.16
N GLN A 389 26.47 10.10 25.88
CA GLN A 389 26.92 10.90 24.74
C GLN A 389 28.08 11.80 25.15
N TYR A 390 29.12 11.83 24.32
CA TYR A 390 30.30 12.67 24.50
C TYR A 390 30.50 13.56 23.28
N ASP A 391 30.34 14.88 23.47
CA ASP A 391 30.47 15.85 22.39
C ASP A 391 31.95 16.07 22.00
N LEU A 392 32.20 16.06 20.69
CA LEU A 392 33.48 16.47 20.12
C LEU A 392 33.56 17.98 20.01
N GLN A 393 34.77 18.53 20.16
CA GLN A 393 35.00 19.96 20.10
C GLN A 393 35.35 20.38 18.66
N PRO A 394 34.78 21.47 18.12
CA PRO A 394 35.16 21.97 16.81
C PRO A 394 36.61 22.46 16.82
N LYS A 395 37.28 22.28 15.68
CA LYS A 395 38.62 22.81 15.39
C LYS A 395 38.48 24.13 14.66
N ASP A 396 38.86 25.21 15.32
CA ASP A 396 38.79 26.57 14.80
C ASP A 396 40.02 27.38 15.22
N ALA A 397 40.06 28.67 14.87
CA ALA A 397 41.18 29.55 15.22
C ALA A 397 41.37 29.74 16.74
N SER A 398 40.33 29.53 17.54
CA SER A 398 40.35 29.62 19.00
C SER A 398 40.64 28.28 19.68
N ASN A 399 40.34 27.16 19.03
CA ASN A 399 40.66 25.81 19.45
C ASN A 399 41.40 25.04 18.33
N PRO A 400 42.70 25.32 18.12
CA PRO A 400 43.50 24.62 17.11
C PRO A 400 43.68 23.13 17.41
N ASN A 401 43.40 22.69 18.64
CA ASN A 401 43.42 21.29 19.06
C ASN A 401 42.02 20.64 19.05
N GLY A 402 41.04 21.27 18.39
CA GLY A 402 39.71 20.69 18.23
C GLY A 402 39.71 19.36 17.49
N HIS A 403 38.62 18.62 17.69
CA HIS A 403 38.46 17.23 17.28
C HIS A 403 37.91 17.05 15.86
N TYR A 404 37.23 18.05 15.29
CA TYR A 404 36.68 17.96 13.94
C TYR A 404 36.66 19.30 13.21
N THR A 405 36.67 19.26 11.88
CA THR A 405 36.54 20.43 10.99
C THR A 405 35.41 20.18 9.99
N MET A 406 34.54 21.16 9.78
CA MET A 406 33.50 21.11 8.75
C MET A 406 33.98 21.82 7.48
N ILE A 407 33.77 21.20 6.32
CA ILE A 407 33.99 21.81 5.01
C ILE A 407 32.63 21.96 4.34
N PHE A 408 32.19 23.20 4.22
CA PHE A 408 30.97 23.56 3.50
C PHE A 408 31.23 23.61 1.99
N PRO A 409 30.29 23.15 1.14
CA PRO A 409 30.40 23.30 -0.30
C PRO A 409 30.31 24.77 -0.70
N ALA A 410 30.93 25.12 -1.84
CA ALA A 410 30.77 26.46 -2.41
C ALA A 410 29.30 26.71 -2.81
N ALA A 411 28.83 27.95 -2.63
CA ALA A 411 27.45 28.33 -2.96
C ALA A 411 27.10 27.95 -4.42
N GLY A 412 26.06 27.13 -4.61
CA GLY A 412 25.62 26.64 -5.92
C GLY A 412 26.27 25.34 -6.43
N SER A 413 27.13 24.70 -5.62
CA SER A 413 27.72 23.39 -5.93
C SER A 413 26.78 22.23 -5.60
N LYS A 414 26.89 21.11 -6.34
CA LYS A 414 26.21 19.83 -6.02
C LYS A 414 26.98 18.97 -5.00
N GLU A 415 28.12 19.45 -4.51
CA GLU A 415 28.95 18.73 -3.54
C GLU A 415 28.31 18.71 -2.15
N LYS A 416 28.43 17.59 -1.44
CA LYS A 416 27.95 17.43 -0.07
C LYS A 416 28.89 18.08 0.95
N ALA A 417 28.36 18.50 2.09
CA ALA A 417 29.18 18.95 3.22
C ALA A 417 30.04 17.79 3.75
N LYS A 418 31.32 18.07 4.02
CA LYS A 418 32.29 17.08 4.48
C LYS A 418 32.73 17.38 5.92
N LEU A 419 32.63 16.37 6.77
CA LEU A 419 33.11 16.39 8.15
C LEU A 419 34.43 15.65 8.24
N ILE A 420 35.49 16.33 8.67
CA ILE A 420 36.80 15.72 8.93
C ILE A 420 36.96 15.56 10.43
N ILE A 421 37.05 14.33 10.92
CA ILE A 421 37.35 14.03 12.32
C ILE A 421 38.85 13.75 12.46
N SER A 422 39.51 14.46 13.37
CA SER A 422 40.95 14.32 13.60
C SER A 422 41.30 12.95 14.17
N ALA A 423 42.42 12.39 13.72
CA ALA A 423 42.91 11.10 14.19
C ALA A 423 43.05 11.08 15.73
N GLY A 424 42.50 10.05 16.38
CA GLY A 424 42.58 9.89 17.85
C GLY A 424 41.54 10.69 18.64
N ALA A 425 40.68 11.49 18.00
CA ALA A 425 39.63 12.27 18.68
C ALA A 425 38.64 11.41 19.49
N THR A 426 38.39 10.17 19.05
CA THR A 426 37.41 9.25 19.65
C THR A 426 38.05 7.91 20.02
N PRO A 427 37.50 7.17 21.01
CA PRO A 427 37.90 5.79 21.26
C PRO A 427 37.60 4.90 20.04
N ILE A 428 38.39 3.86 19.78
CA ILE A 428 38.22 3.02 18.58
C ILE A 428 36.93 2.19 18.64
N GLY A 429 36.26 2.03 17.50
CA GLY A 429 35.07 1.18 17.36
C GLY A 429 33.79 1.74 18.00
N VAL A 430 33.76 3.01 18.42
CA VAL A 430 32.52 3.63 18.92
C VAL A 430 31.66 4.15 17.77
N LYS A 431 30.34 4.23 18.01
CA LYS A 431 29.39 4.80 17.05
C LYS A 431 29.49 6.31 17.05
N LEU A 432 29.65 6.89 15.86
CA LEU A 432 29.73 8.32 15.63
C LEU A 432 28.42 8.84 15.04
N TYR A 433 27.98 9.99 15.54
CA TYR A 433 26.77 10.66 15.06
C TYR A 433 27.04 12.15 14.82
N ALA A 434 26.38 12.69 13.80
CA ALA A 434 26.22 14.12 13.60
C ALA A 434 24.77 14.51 13.86
N LEU A 435 24.55 15.51 14.69
CA LEU A 435 23.25 16.14 14.93
C LEU A 435 23.26 17.52 14.30
N TYR A 436 22.33 17.79 13.39
CA TYR A 436 22.27 19.08 12.71
C TYR A 436 20.90 19.45 12.16
N LYS A 437 20.67 20.76 12.02
CA LYS A 437 19.49 21.30 11.33
C LYS A 437 19.81 21.56 9.86
N THR A 438 18.88 21.28 8.95
CA THR A 438 19.01 21.58 7.51
C THR A 438 17.77 22.28 6.96
N ASN A 439 17.96 23.08 5.91
CA ASN A 439 16.88 23.65 5.10
C ASN A 439 16.73 22.94 3.75
N GLU A 440 17.55 21.92 3.47
CA GLU A 440 17.48 21.18 2.21
C GLU A 440 16.28 20.23 2.21
N ALA A 441 15.55 20.21 1.09
CA ALA A 441 14.41 19.35 0.88
C ALA A 441 14.83 17.86 0.90
N SER A 442 14.14 17.04 1.69
CA SER A 442 14.29 15.58 1.67
C SER A 442 13.40 14.97 0.58
N VAL A 443 13.64 13.69 0.24
CA VAL A 443 12.88 12.96 -0.80
C VAL A 443 11.42 12.69 -0.39
N ASP A 444 11.10 12.78 0.90
CA ASP A 444 9.74 12.74 1.45
C ASP A 444 9.26 14.17 1.75
N ASN A 445 9.20 15.02 0.72
CA ASN A 445 8.72 16.38 0.91
C ASN A 445 7.28 16.35 1.42
N PRO A 446 7.01 16.97 2.57
CA PRO A 446 5.68 16.99 3.13
C PRO A 446 4.74 17.77 2.23
N MET A 447 3.52 17.28 2.09
CA MET A 447 2.53 17.86 1.18
C MET A 447 1.16 17.95 1.81
N LEU A 448 0.40 18.94 1.37
CA LEU A 448 -1.03 19.07 1.60
C LEU A 448 -1.73 18.65 0.32
N ILE A 449 -2.51 17.57 0.38
CA ILE A 449 -3.34 17.14 -0.73
C ILE A 449 -4.63 17.96 -0.68
N VAL A 450 -4.94 18.63 -1.78
CA VAL A 450 -6.17 19.40 -1.96
C VAL A 450 -7.05 18.65 -2.96
N GLU A 451 -8.18 18.12 -2.49
CA GLU A 451 -9.15 17.44 -3.33
C GLU A 451 -10.42 18.28 -3.50
N GLY A 452 -11.18 18.03 -4.56
CA GLY A 452 -12.57 18.49 -4.65
C GLY A 452 -13.39 17.92 -3.50
N LYS A 453 -14.26 18.74 -2.88
CA LYS A 453 -15.08 18.31 -1.73
C LYS A 453 -15.87 17.02 -2.01
N TYR A 454 -16.36 16.89 -3.25
CA TYR A 454 -16.99 15.69 -3.75
C TYR A 454 -16.41 15.32 -5.12
N PRO A 455 -16.62 14.08 -5.59
CA PRO A 455 -16.34 13.71 -6.96
C PRO A 455 -17.09 14.57 -7.98
N GLY A 456 -16.53 14.80 -9.16
CA GLY A 456 -17.18 15.57 -10.23
C GLY A 456 -16.23 16.49 -11.00
N SER A 457 -16.52 16.68 -12.28
CA SER A 457 -15.73 17.54 -13.18
C SER A 457 -15.82 19.02 -12.80
N LEU A 458 -16.86 19.43 -12.06
CA LEU A 458 -17.04 20.80 -11.59
C LEU A 458 -15.91 21.31 -10.69
N TYR A 459 -15.20 20.41 -9.99
CA TYR A 459 -14.10 20.78 -9.12
C TYR A 459 -12.76 20.89 -9.85
N GLY A 460 -12.61 20.22 -10.99
CA GLY A 460 -11.39 20.20 -11.79
C GLY A 460 -11.62 19.32 -13.02
N GLY A 461 -11.88 19.94 -14.16
CA GLY A 461 -12.25 19.26 -15.40
C GLY A 461 -11.78 20.04 -16.62
N ILE A 462 -11.83 19.41 -17.79
CA ILE A 462 -11.36 20.00 -19.05
C ILE A 462 -12.53 20.08 -20.04
N LYS A 463 -12.74 21.22 -20.71
CA LYS A 463 -13.83 21.34 -21.70
C LYS A 463 -13.54 20.53 -22.97
N ASN A 464 -12.28 20.48 -23.39
CA ASN A 464 -11.81 19.72 -24.53
C ASN A 464 -10.57 18.91 -24.15
N VAL A 465 -10.69 17.58 -24.18
CA VAL A 465 -9.62 16.66 -23.76
C VAL A 465 -8.34 16.81 -24.61
N TYR A 466 -8.47 17.32 -25.84
CA TYR A 466 -7.35 17.60 -26.74
C TYR A 466 -6.71 18.99 -26.54
N ASP A 467 -7.33 19.88 -25.75
CA ASP A 467 -6.81 21.22 -25.45
C ASP A 467 -6.69 21.45 -23.92
N PRO A 468 -5.52 21.16 -23.34
CA PRO A 468 -5.20 21.36 -21.91
C PRO A 468 -5.55 22.75 -21.37
N ASN A 469 -5.55 23.79 -22.21
CA ASN A 469 -5.82 25.17 -21.78
C ASN A 469 -7.29 25.41 -21.42
N THR A 470 -8.17 24.44 -21.71
CA THR A 470 -9.60 24.51 -21.39
C THR A 470 -9.94 23.97 -20.00
N LEU A 471 -8.93 23.82 -19.14
CA LEU A 471 -9.06 23.45 -17.73
C LEU A 471 -9.91 24.46 -16.97
N TYR A 472 -10.83 23.96 -16.14
CA TYR A 472 -11.71 24.74 -15.29
C TYR A 472 -11.95 24.03 -13.96
N GLY A 473 -12.43 24.77 -12.96
CA GLY A 473 -12.79 24.22 -11.66
C GLY A 473 -12.32 25.09 -10.50
N VAL A 474 -12.04 24.44 -9.38
CA VAL A 474 -11.47 25.06 -8.19
C VAL A 474 -9.98 25.35 -8.46
N GLN A 475 -9.55 26.54 -8.05
CA GLN A 475 -8.14 26.89 -8.03
C GLN A 475 -7.68 27.07 -6.59
N VAL A 476 -6.42 26.73 -6.34
CA VAL A 476 -5.73 27.01 -5.09
C VAL A 476 -4.55 27.93 -5.34
N GLU A 477 -4.38 28.91 -4.46
CA GLU A 477 -3.33 29.90 -4.54
C GLU A 477 -2.71 30.07 -3.14
N VAL A 478 -1.40 29.88 -3.03
CA VAL A 478 -0.61 30.16 -1.83
C VAL A 478 0.30 31.35 -2.13
N ARG A 479 0.14 32.44 -1.37
CA ARG A 479 0.95 33.67 -1.50
C ARG A 479 1.60 34.03 -0.19
N GLU A 480 2.68 34.80 -0.26
CA GLU A 480 3.28 35.41 0.93
C GLU A 480 2.48 36.63 1.38
N ASP A 481 2.23 36.75 2.68
CA ASP A 481 1.52 37.91 3.28
C ASP A 481 2.53 39.01 3.64
N ILE A 482 3.09 39.67 2.61
CA ILE A 482 4.07 40.73 2.78
C ILE A 482 3.35 42.03 3.16
N THR A 483 3.46 42.40 4.44
CA THR A 483 2.89 43.65 4.99
C THR A 483 3.98 44.48 5.68
N PRO A 484 3.80 45.80 5.84
CA PRO A 484 4.78 46.64 6.57
C PRO A 484 5.12 46.14 7.98
N GLU A 485 4.22 45.39 8.64
CA GLU A 485 4.46 44.77 9.95
C GLU A 485 5.13 43.38 9.90
N ASP A 486 5.23 42.74 8.73
CA ASP A 486 5.93 41.46 8.53
C ASP A 486 6.73 41.48 7.21
N PRO A 487 7.94 42.07 7.23
CA PRO A 487 8.84 42.07 6.08
C PRO A 487 9.50 40.70 5.82
N SER A 488 9.23 39.67 6.64
CA SER A 488 9.94 38.38 6.58
C SER A 488 9.33 37.36 5.63
N GLY A 489 8.12 37.60 5.09
CA GLY A 489 7.43 36.70 4.15
C GLY A 489 7.02 35.34 4.75
N LYS A 490 7.10 35.20 6.08
CA LYS A 490 6.83 33.94 6.79
C LYS A 490 5.34 33.61 6.84
N GLU A 491 4.47 34.61 6.95
CA GLU A 491 3.03 34.41 6.92
C GLU A 491 2.55 34.15 5.47
N LYS A 492 1.56 33.27 5.32
CA LYS A 492 0.98 32.86 4.03
C LYS A 492 -0.52 33.21 3.96
N ILE A 493 -0.96 33.55 2.76
CA ILE A 493 -2.37 33.67 2.37
C ILE A 493 -2.70 32.45 1.50
N ILE A 494 -3.63 31.62 1.96
CA ILE A 494 -4.07 30.42 1.26
C ILE A 494 -5.50 30.68 0.79
N ALA A 495 -5.69 30.76 -0.52
CA ALA A 495 -6.98 31.06 -1.14
C ALA A 495 -7.45 29.88 -2.00
N PHE A 496 -8.70 29.44 -1.78
CA PHE A 496 -9.40 28.48 -2.64
C PHE A 496 -10.45 29.22 -3.46
N ILE A 497 -10.17 29.46 -4.74
CA ILE A 497 -11.05 30.19 -5.65
C ILE A 497 -12.16 29.26 -6.14
N LYS A 498 -13.41 29.68 -5.95
CA LYS A 498 -14.60 28.88 -6.27
C LYS A 498 -14.99 29.05 -7.75
N PRO A 499 -15.30 27.95 -8.46
CA PRO A 499 -15.92 28.03 -9.77
C PRO A 499 -17.32 28.64 -9.66
N GLU A 500 -17.82 29.26 -10.73
CA GLU A 500 -19.06 30.04 -10.71
C GLU A 500 -20.26 29.25 -10.17
N ASP A 501 -20.38 27.96 -10.53
CA ASP A 501 -21.51 27.12 -10.12
C ASP A 501 -21.45 26.69 -8.64
N LYS A 502 -20.33 26.93 -7.96
CA LYS A 502 -20.17 26.68 -6.52
C LYS A 502 -20.35 27.93 -5.66
N ARG A 503 -20.49 29.11 -6.27
CA ARG A 503 -20.67 30.36 -5.53
C ARG A 503 -22.12 30.46 -5.03
N THR A 504 -22.28 30.74 -3.74
CA THR A 504 -23.62 31.02 -3.18
C THR A 504 -24.07 32.44 -3.49
N SER A 505 -23.13 33.36 -3.75
CA SER A 505 -23.38 34.74 -4.16
C SER A 505 -22.21 35.28 -4.98
N ASN A 506 -22.37 36.43 -5.63
CA ASN A 506 -21.27 37.09 -6.36
C ASN A 506 -20.08 37.49 -5.45
N ARG A 507 -20.29 37.57 -4.13
CA ARG A 507 -19.22 37.86 -3.16
C ARG A 507 -18.52 36.59 -2.64
N ASP A 508 -19.08 35.41 -2.89
CA ASP A 508 -18.55 34.11 -2.48
C ASP A 508 -17.57 33.57 -3.54
N TYR A 509 -16.53 34.35 -3.84
CA TYR A 509 -15.60 34.04 -4.94
C TYR A 509 -14.42 33.16 -4.51
N ALA A 510 -13.99 33.23 -3.23
CA ALA A 510 -12.91 32.43 -2.69
C ALA A 510 -13.06 32.19 -1.18
N LEU A 511 -12.45 31.12 -0.67
CA LEU A 511 -12.17 30.91 0.75
C LEU A 511 -10.74 31.33 1.01
N GLU A 512 -10.54 32.43 1.74
CA GLU A 512 -9.23 32.96 2.08
C GLU A 512 -8.91 32.68 3.55
N TYR A 513 -7.74 32.11 3.79
CA TYR A 513 -7.20 31.84 5.12
C TYR A 513 -5.82 32.47 5.24
N ARG A 514 -5.62 33.30 6.26
CA ARG A 514 -4.36 33.97 6.56
C ARG A 514 -3.73 33.32 7.77
N THR A 515 -2.51 32.81 7.65
CA THR A 515 -1.84 32.09 8.75
C THR A 515 -1.75 32.93 10.03
N ARG A 516 -1.61 34.26 9.91
CA ARG A 516 -1.61 35.20 11.05
C ARG A 516 -2.94 35.30 11.80
N GLU A 517 -4.06 35.02 11.13
CA GLU A 517 -5.42 35.12 11.70
C GLU A 517 -5.88 33.78 12.31
N LEU A 518 -5.20 32.67 11.98
CA LEU A 518 -5.53 31.33 12.42
C LEU A 518 -5.03 31.05 13.85
N ARG A 519 -5.75 31.58 14.85
CA ARG A 519 -5.41 31.40 16.27
C ARG A 519 -5.49 29.92 16.70
N GLY A 520 -4.37 29.36 17.14
CA GLY A 520 -4.30 27.99 17.67
C GLY A 520 -4.15 26.90 16.62
N ILE A 521 -4.04 27.26 15.34
CA ILE A 521 -3.76 26.33 14.24
C ILE A 521 -2.31 26.59 13.81
N ARG A 522 -1.45 25.61 14.06
CA ARG A 522 -0.01 25.71 13.80
C ARG A 522 0.43 24.73 12.74
N THR A 523 -0.17 23.54 12.66
CA THR A 523 0.29 22.49 11.75
C THR A 523 -0.61 22.29 10.53
N LEU A 524 -0.07 21.69 9.46
CA LEU A 524 -0.83 21.32 8.27
C LEU A 524 -2.05 20.46 8.60
N ARG A 525 -1.93 19.54 9.56
CA ARG A 525 -3.04 18.67 9.98
C ARG A 525 -4.15 19.46 10.67
N GLU A 526 -3.79 20.39 11.56
CA GLU A 526 -4.76 21.28 12.21
C GLU A 526 -5.45 22.19 11.18
N PHE A 527 -4.71 22.69 10.19
CA PHE A 527 -5.26 23.50 9.11
C PHE A 527 -6.20 22.71 8.21
N ALA A 528 -5.81 21.50 7.80
CA ALA A 528 -6.67 20.61 7.03
C ALA A 528 -7.99 20.34 7.76
N ASN A 529 -7.93 20.02 9.06
CA ASN A 529 -9.11 19.83 9.89
C ASN A 529 -9.96 21.10 10.01
N TYR A 530 -9.34 22.27 10.15
CA TYR A 530 -10.06 23.55 10.22
C TYR A 530 -10.81 23.85 8.92
N VAL A 531 -10.16 23.74 7.76
CA VAL A 531 -10.78 24.00 6.45
C VAL A 531 -11.88 22.98 6.14
N ASN A 532 -11.67 21.70 6.46
CA ASN A 532 -12.66 20.64 6.24
C ASN A 532 -13.95 20.85 7.04
N ASN A 533 -13.85 21.47 8.22
CA ASN A 533 -14.98 21.77 9.10
C ASN A 533 -15.52 23.21 8.94
N ASP A 534 -14.96 24.04 8.06
CA ASP A 534 -15.49 25.38 7.80
C ASP A 534 -16.87 25.27 7.10
N PRO A 535 -17.96 25.80 7.68
CA PRO A 535 -19.29 25.74 7.06
C PRO A 535 -19.40 26.48 5.73
N ARG A 536 -18.46 27.39 5.41
CA ARG A 536 -18.36 28.08 4.12
C ARG A 536 -17.68 27.21 3.06
N ASN A 537 -16.99 26.15 3.47
CA ASN A 537 -16.30 25.25 2.56
C ASN A 537 -17.25 24.27 1.87
N ASN A 538 -17.47 24.51 0.59
CA ASN A 538 -18.24 23.67 -0.31
C ASN A 538 -17.44 23.24 -1.57
N VAL A 539 -16.12 23.44 -1.55
CA VAL A 539 -15.26 23.28 -2.74
C VAL A 539 -14.12 22.31 -2.55
N VAL A 540 -13.51 22.23 -1.36
CA VAL A 540 -12.31 21.39 -1.15
C VAL A 540 -12.44 20.45 0.03
N GLN A 541 -11.72 19.34 -0.02
CA GLN A 541 -11.37 18.51 1.11
C GLN A 541 -9.85 18.38 1.16
N LEU A 542 -9.27 18.69 2.31
CA LEU A 542 -7.83 18.66 2.54
C LEU A 542 -7.45 17.37 3.25
N SER A 543 -6.35 16.75 2.84
CA SER A 543 -5.74 15.62 3.55
C SER A 543 -4.22 15.80 3.61
N VAL A 544 -3.62 15.23 4.66
CA VAL A 544 -2.18 15.31 4.91
C VAL A 544 -1.67 13.88 5.05
N PRO A 545 -0.72 13.43 4.20
CA PRO A 545 -0.12 12.11 4.34
C PRO A 545 0.52 11.91 5.71
N ASP A 546 0.59 10.66 6.15
CA ASP A 546 1.23 10.31 7.42
C ASP A 546 2.72 10.69 7.40
N GLY A 547 3.19 11.34 8.46
CA GLY A 547 4.55 11.92 8.55
C GLY A 547 4.65 13.41 8.20
N ALA A 548 3.70 13.98 7.45
CA ALA A 548 3.67 15.42 7.11
C ALA A 548 2.84 16.26 8.11
N GLY A 549 2.29 15.63 9.15
CA GLY A 549 1.25 16.19 10.02
C GLY A 549 1.69 17.34 10.94
N ASP A 550 2.94 17.33 11.38
CA ASP A 550 3.46 18.26 12.41
C ASP A 550 4.07 19.54 11.83
N ILE A 551 4.09 19.65 10.51
CA ILE A 551 4.78 20.75 9.84
C ILE A 551 3.97 22.04 9.96
N PRO A 552 4.64 23.17 10.24
CA PRO A 552 3.98 24.46 10.31
C PRO A 552 3.21 24.80 9.04
N VAL A 553 2.00 25.35 9.15
CA VAL A 553 1.23 25.83 7.98
C VAL A 553 1.98 26.90 7.20
N GLN A 554 2.81 27.70 7.90
CA GLN A 554 3.72 28.68 7.32
C GLN A 554 4.76 28.06 6.37
N GLY A 555 5.01 26.75 6.49
CA GLY A 555 5.91 26.00 5.62
C GLY A 555 5.34 25.73 4.23
N LEU A 556 4.07 26.01 3.95
CA LEU A 556 3.51 25.86 2.60
C LEU A 556 4.25 26.76 1.59
N LEU A 557 4.70 26.14 0.50
CA LEU A 557 5.39 26.85 -0.56
C LEU A 557 4.41 27.69 -1.38
N PRO A 558 4.77 28.94 -1.74
CA PRO A 558 3.95 29.75 -2.63
C PRO A 558 3.70 29.06 -3.98
N THR A 559 2.51 29.26 -4.51
CA THR A 559 2.17 28.90 -5.89
C THR A 559 2.45 30.11 -6.77
N ASP A 560 3.28 29.98 -7.81
CA ASP A 560 3.62 31.09 -8.70
C ASP A 560 2.40 31.68 -9.45
N ARG A 561 1.33 30.88 -9.56
CA ARG A 561 0.01 31.25 -10.10
C ARG A 561 -1.08 30.46 -9.38
N PRO A 562 -2.37 30.83 -9.52
CA PRO A 562 -3.47 29.94 -9.16
C PRO A 562 -3.34 28.60 -9.89
N VAL A 563 -3.39 27.52 -9.12
CA VAL A 563 -3.24 26.13 -9.58
C VAL A 563 -4.62 25.47 -9.58
N PHE A 564 -5.03 24.87 -10.69
CA PHE A 564 -6.28 24.14 -10.76
C PHE A 564 -6.15 22.75 -10.13
N LEU A 565 -7.25 22.25 -9.56
CA LEU A 565 -7.33 20.83 -9.21
C LEU A 565 -7.21 19.98 -10.49
N GLY A 566 -6.30 19.00 -10.48
CA GLY A 566 -5.88 18.21 -11.63
C GLY A 566 -4.44 18.50 -12.07
N GLU A 567 -3.89 19.66 -11.69
CA GLU A 567 -2.49 19.99 -11.93
C GLU A 567 -1.60 19.40 -10.84
N TRP A 568 -0.36 19.06 -11.21
CA TRP A 568 0.68 18.59 -10.31
C TRP A 568 1.97 19.36 -10.58
N LYS A 569 2.82 19.50 -9.57
CA LYS A 569 4.10 20.20 -9.72
C LYS A 569 5.12 19.23 -10.31
N ASN A 570 5.50 19.41 -11.57
CA ASN A 570 6.47 18.55 -12.23
C ASN A 570 7.87 18.78 -11.61
N PRO A 571 8.52 17.75 -11.03
CA PRO A 571 9.85 17.88 -10.42
C PRO A 571 10.97 18.28 -11.39
N ALA A 572 10.80 18.00 -12.69
CA ALA A 572 11.80 18.30 -13.71
C ALA A 572 11.76 19.77 -14.17
N THR A 573 10.56 20.35 -14.30
CA THR A 573 10.38 21.74 -14.76
C THR A 573 10.16 22.72 -13.60
N GLY A 574 9.67 22.24 -12.47
CA GLY A 574 9.24 23.05 -11.32
C GLY A 574 7.87 23.71 -11.51
N GLU A 575 7.23 23.54 -12.67
CA GLU A 575 5.96 24.17 -13.02
C GLU A 575 4.76 23.24 -12.73
N TYR A 576 3.59 23.83 -12.54
CA TYR A 576 2.33 23.10 -12.43
C TYR A 576 1.77 22.78 -13.82
N GLU A 577 1.51 21.50 -14.09
CA GLU A 577 0.94 21.00 -15.34
C GLU A 577 -0.09 19.89 -15.08
N LEU A 578 -0.92 19.53 -16.07
CA LEU A 578 -1.85 18.41 -15.95
C LEU A 578 -1.10 17.07 -15.92
N LEU A 579 -1.40 16.22 -14.96
CA LEU A 579 -0.85 14.87 -14.91
C LEU A 579 -1.47 14.01 -16.02
N LYS A 580 -0.62 13.37 -16.84
CA LYS A 580 -1.02 12.52 -17.96
C LYS A 580 -0.56 11.09 -17.75
N ASP A 581 -1.39 10.14 -18.15
CA ASP A 581 -1.03 8.73 -18.30
C ASP A 581 -0.90 8.38 -19.79
N ASP A 582 0.33 8.42 -20.30
CA ASP A 582 0.63 8.16 -21.72
C ASP A 582 0.38 6.71 -22.15
N THR A 583 0.03 5.80 -21.22
CA THR A 583 -0.37 4.42 -21.55
C THR A 583 -1.83 4.32 -22.01
N LYS A 584 -2.63 5.37 -21.79
CA LYS A 584 -4.04 5.42 -22.13
C LYS A 584 -4.27 6.29 -23.37
N PRO A 585 -5.28 5.99 -24.21
CA PRO A 585 -5.62 6.86 -25.32
C PRO A 585 -6.24 8.16 -24.79
N VAL A 586 -6.05 9.27 -25.52
CA VAL A 586 -6.45 10.62 -25.08
C VAL A 586 -7.94 10.74 -24.78
N ASN A 587 -8.78 9.92 -25.41
CA ASN A 587 -10.23 9.89 -25.17
C ASN A 587 -10.65 9.09 -23.92
N ASP A 588 -9.72 8.39 -23.27
CA ASP A 588 -9.98 7.65 -22.05
C ASP A 588 -10.07 8.64 -20.86
N PRO A 589 -11.11 8.55 -20.01
CA PRO A 589 -11.22 9.36 -18.80
C PRO A 589 -9.99 9.26 -17.87
N ASP A 590 -9.26 8.14 -17.92
CA ASP A 590 -8.07 7.91 -17.10
C ASP A 590 -6.78 8.50 -17.69
N TYR A 591 -6.82 9.07 -18.90
CA TYR A 591 -5.67 9.79 -19.48
C TYR A 591 -5.22 10.96 -18.58
N TYR A 592 -6.16 11.61 -17.90
CA TYR A 592 -5.89 12.65 -16.89
C TYR A 592 -6.37 12.17 -15.51
N PRO A 593 -5.59 11.32 -14.81
CA PRO A 593 -6.05 10.59 -13.62
C PRO A 593 -6.39 11.50 -12.43
N TRP A 594 -5.86 12.71 -12.38
CA TRP A 594 -6.12 13.67 -11.29
C TRP A 594 -7.27 14.64 -11.57
N LEU A 595 -7.86 14.60 -12.78
CA LEU A 595 -9.07 15.35 -13.08
C LEU A 595 -10.29 14.65 -12.50
N GLY A 596 -11.24 15.46 -12.04
CA GLY A 596 -12.54 15.00 -11.60
C GLY A 596 -13.40 14.57 -12.78
N THR A 597 -14.19 13.52 -12.57
CA THR A 597 -15.12 13.00 -13.58
C THR A 597 -16.51 12.89 -12.99
N ASP A 598 -17.53 13.13 -13.82
CA ASP A 598 -18.92 13.06 -13.37
C ASP A 598 -19.39 11.61 -13.16
N GLY A 599 -18.70 10.64 -13.76
CA GLY A 599 -19.07 9.23 -13.68
C GLY A 599 -20.34 8.89 -14.45
N PHE A 600 -20.63 9.59 -15.55
CA PHE A 600 -21.77 9.29 -16.42
C PHE A 600 -21.51 8.04 -17.25
N PHE A 601 -22.52 7.19 -17.36
CA PHE A 601 -22.44 5.98 -18.16
C PHE A 601 -23.13 6.17 -19.51
N ASP A 602 -22.62 5.49 -20.54
CA ASP A 602 -23.19 5.47 -21.87
C ASP A 602 -23.88 4.13 -22.12
N VAL A 603 -25.21 4.12 -22.08
CA VAL A 603 -26.05 2.93 -22.30
C VAL A 603 -25.89 2.30 -23.68
N THR A 604 -25.22 2.98 -24.61
CA THR A 604 -24.90 2.45 -25.95
C THR A 604 -23.53 1.79 -26.04
N SER A 605 -22.70 1.93 -25.00
CA SER A 605 -21.34 1.39 -24.93
C SER A 605 -21.29 0.15 -24.04
N LEU A 606 -20.92 -0.99 -24.63
CA LEU A 606 -20.75 -2.26 -23.89
C LEU A 606 -19.68 -2.13 -22.78
N LYS A 607 -18.59 -1.38 -23.03
CA LYS A 607 -17.56 -1.11 -22.02
C LYS A 607 -18.15 -0.36 -20.82
N SER A 608 -18.90 0.72 -21.10
CA SER A 608 -19.51 1.54 -20.05
C SER A 608 -20.56 0.77 -19.25
N MET A 609 -21.33 -0.11 -19.90
CA MET A 609 -22.31 -0.97 -19.21
C MET A 609 -21.66 -2.09 -18.39
N LYS A 610 -20.51 -2.63 -18.83
CA LYS A 610 -19.68 -3.51 -17.98
C LYS A 610 -19.23 -2.79 -16.71
N GLU A 611 -18.66 -1.59 -16.86
CA GLU A 611 -18.22 -0.76 -15.73
C GLU A 611 -19.37 -0.45 -14.77
N LEU A 612 -20.56 -0.08 -15.27
CA LEU A 612 -21.75 0.15 -14.44
C LEU A 612 -22.16 -1.12 -13.68
N TYR A 613 -22.17 -2.28 -14.34
CA TYR A 613 -22.52 -3.55 -13.72
C TYR A 613 -21.58 -3.91 -12.56
N GLU A 614 -20.27 -3.65 -12.75
CA GLU A 614 -19.22 -3.87 -11.74
C GLU A 614 -19.26 -2.84 -10.61
N GLU A 615 -19.54 -1.57 -10.88
CA GLU A 615 -19.74 -0.55 -9.82
C GLU A 615 -20.98 -0.87 -8.97
N LEU A 616 -22.02 -1.47 -9.55
CA LEU A 616 -23.21 -1.89 -8.82
C LEU A 616 -22.98 -3.16 -8.00
N GLY A 617 -22.48 -4.23 -8.62
CA GLY A 617 -22.37 -5.57 -8.01
C GLY A 617 -21.04 -5.90 -7.34
N GLY A 618 -19.99 -5.11 -7.58
CA GLY A 618 -18.64 -5.37 -7.12
C GLY A 618 -17.81 -6.18 -8.13
N VAL A 619 -16.52 -6.34 -7.81
CA VAL A 619 -15.55 -7.10 -8.61
C VAL A 619 -15.02 -8.26 -7.79
N TYR A 620 -15.19 -9.46 -8.32
CA TYR A 620 -14.73 -10.72 -7.72
C TYR A 620 -13.56 -11.27 -8.54
N GLU A 621 -12.50 -11.69 -7.86
CA GLU A 621 -11.32 -12.32 -8.49
C GLU A 621 -11.05 -13.68 -7.85
N LEU A 622 -10.49 -14.60 -8.65
CA LEU A 622 -10.09 -15.92 -8.17
C LEU A 622 -8.89 -15.79 -7.23
N VAL A 623 -9.00 -16.35 -6.02
CA VAL A 623 -7.92 -16.36 -5.04
C VAL A 623 -6.73 -17.11 -5.63
N PRO A 624 -5.54 -16.49 -5.73
CA PRO A 624 -4.37 -17.11 -6.35
C PRO A 624 -4.03 -18.47 -5.72
N GLY A 625 -3.97 -19.52 -6.53
CA GLY A 625 -3.65 -20.88 -6.09
C GLY A 625 -4.86 -21.75 -5.74
N THR A 626 -6.08 -21.22 -5.88
CA THR A 626 -7.34 -21.98 -5.77
C THR A 626 -7.94 -22.24 -7.16
N ILE A 627 -8.86 -23.19 -7.27
CA ILE A 627 -9.52 -23.54 -8.53
C ILE A 627 -10.87 -22.83 -8.66
N ASP A 628 -11.53 -22.58 -7.53
CA ASP A 628 -12.94 -22.16 -7.44
C ASP A 628 -13.24 -21.23 -6.26
N GLU A 629 -12.22 -20.71 -5.56
CA GLU A 629 -12.41 -19.76 -4.47
C GLU A 629 -12.25 -18.34 -5.00
N TYR A 630 -13.31 -17.53 -4.88
CA TYR A 630 -13.32 -16.14 -5.32
C TYR A 630 -13.45 -15.20 -4.13
N GLU A 631 -12.69 -14.12 -4.16
CA GLU A 631 -12.78 -13.04 -3.17
C GLU A 631 -13.32 -11.75 -3.78
N LEU A 632 -14.06 -10.98 -2.99
CA LEU A 632 -14.55 -9.66 -3.37
C LEU A 632 -13.41 -8.65 -3.23
N VAL A 633 -12.79 -8.28 -4.34
CA VAL A 633 -11.66 -7.34 -4.38
C VAL A 633 -12.14 -5.90 -4.32
N LYS A 634 -13.29 -5.59 -4.92
CA LYS A 634 -13.90 -4.26 -4.88
C LYS A 634 -15.39 -4.36 -4.55
N GLN A 635 -15.80 -3.75 -3.45
CA GLN A 635 -17.22 -3.68 -3.07
C GLN A 635 -18.03 -2.79 -4.03
N GLY A 636 -19.15 -3.33 -4.53
CA GLY A 636 -20.13 -2.58 -5.30
C GLY A 636 -21.11 -1.78 -4.43
N ILE A 637 -21.95 -0.98 -5.07
CA ILE A 637 -23.04 -0.25 -4.42
C ILE A 637 -24.02 -1.20 -3.71
N TYR A 638 -24.40 -2.30 -4.33
CA TYR A 638 -25.34 -3.24 -3.73
C TYR A 638 -24.79 -3.91 -2.47
N ASN A 639 -23.48 -4.21 -2.42
CA ASN A 639 -22.85 -4.73 -1.20
C ASN A 639 -22.92 -3.71 -0.06
N LYS A 640 -22.71 -2.41 -0.35
CA LYS A 640 -22.80 -1.32 0.63
C LYS A 640 -24.24 -1.11 1.14
N LEU A 641 -25.23 -1.48 0.33
CA LEU A 641 -26.66 -1.33 0.64
C LEU A 641 -27.28 -2.58 1.28
N GLU A 642 -26.56 -3.70 1.44
CA GLU A 642 -27.12 -4.95 2.00
C GLU A 642 -27.80 -4.73 3.37
N ASN A 643 -27.27 -3.81 4.17
CA ASN A 643 -27.78 -3.49 5.51
C ASN A 643 -28.65 -2.22 5.56
N TYR A 644 -28.93 -1.61 4.42
CA TYR A 644 -29.63 -0.33 4.33
C TYR A 644 -31.14 -0.53 4.19
N ALA A 645 -31.91 -0.06 5.17
CA ALA A 645 -33.37 -0.18 5.16
C ALA A 645 -34.03 0.81 4.18
N VAL A 646 -34.67 0.28 3.13
CA VAL A 646 -35.46 1.01 2.14
C VAL A 646 -36.59 0.14 1.58
N ASP A 647 -37.74 0.72 1.25
CA ASP A 647 -38.87 -0.05 0.72
C ASP A 647 -38.77 -0.28 -0.80
N ILE A 648 -38.34 0.75 -1.55
CA ILE A 648 -38.31 0.72 -3.01
C ILE A 648 -36.96 1.24 -3.53
N ILE A 649 -36.33 0.50 -4.44
CA ILE A 649 -35.11 0.91 -5.15
C ILE A 649 -35.41 1.11 -6.63
N ILE A 650 -35.00 2.26 -7.18
CA ILE A 650 -35.09 2.58 -8.60
C ILE A 650 -33.70 2.60 -9.22
N MET A 651 -33.50 1.81 -10.27
CA MET A 651 -32.31 1.89 -11.11
C MET A 651 -32.54 2.91 -12.24
N ALA A 652 -31.87 4.06 -12.18
CA ALA A 652 -32.11 5.17 -13.11
C ALA A 652 -31.15 5.20 -14.32
N GLU A 653 -29.99 4.56 -14.23
CA GLU A 653 -28.91 4.70 -15.21
C GLU A 653 -28.97 3.67 -16.35
N ALA A 654 -29.61 2.53 -16.12
CA ALA A 654 -29.71 1.44 -17.08
C ALA A 654 -31.14 0.87 -17.14
N TYR A 655 -31.43 0.16 -18.23
CA TYR A 655 -32.70 -0.47 -18.47
C TYR A 655 -32.60 -1.99 -18.35
N ALA A 656 -33.73 -2.66 -18.15
CA ALA A 656 -33.80 -4.11 -18.03
C ALA A 656 -33.26 -4.86 -19.27
N ASN A 657 -33.37 -4.25 -20.45
CA ASN A 657 -32.89 -4.80 -21.73
C ASN A 657 -31.62 -4.11 -22.25
N THR A 658 -30.89 -3.40 -21.39
CA THR A 658 -29.60 -2.80 -21.77
C THR A 658 -28.54 -3.90 -21.90
N PRO A 659 -27.84 -4.02 -23.05
CA PRO A 659 -26.79 -5.02 -23.23
C PRO A 659 -25.55 -4.67 -22.40
N ILE A 660 -24.92 -5.70 -21.84
CA ILE A 660 -23.76 -5.57 -20.94
C ILE A 660 -22.54 -6.18 -21.63
N GLY A 661 -21.37 -5.53 -21.53
CA GLY A 661 -20.14 -6.03 -22.13
C GLY A 661 -19.43 -7.10 -21.29
N ARG A 662 -18.69 -7.98 -21.96
CA ARG A 662 -17.64 -8.84 -21.39
C ARG A 662 -16.39 -8.80 -22.24
N GLU A 663 -15.24 -8.98 -21.60
CA GLU A 663 -13.96 -9.03 -22.27
C GLU A 663 -13.69 -10.43 -22.80
N VAL A 664 -13.32 -10.53 -24.08
CA VAL A 664 -12.95 -11.78 -24.75
C VAL A 664 -11.63 -11.54 -25.46
N LYS A 665 -10.69 -12.47 -25.29
CA LYS A 665 -9.41 -12.41 -25.99
C LYS A 665 -9.59 -12.93 -27.41
N ASN A 666 -9.25 -12.11 -28.40
CA ASN A 666 -9.22 -12.54 -29.78
C ASN A 666 -8.05 -13.54 -29.97
N GLU A 667 -8.36 -14.78 -30.36
CA GLU A 667 -7.37 -15.85 -30.53
C GLU A 667 -6.36 -15.58 -31.67
N GLN A 668 -6.71 -14.70 -32.62
CA GLN A 668 -5.93 -14.43 -33.82
C GLN A 668 -4.98 -13.23 -33.65
N THR A 669 -5.44 -12.17 -32.98
CA THR A 669 -4.65 -10.94 -32.76
C THR A 669 -4.06 -10.87 -31.35
N GLY A 670 -4.59 -11.64 -30.39
CA GLY A 670 -4.24 -11.56 -28.99
C GLY A 670 -4.80 -10.34 -28.26
N GLU A 671 -5.55 -9.47 -28.96
CA GLU A 671 -6.16 -8.26 -28.41
C GLU A 671 -7.42 -8.58 -27.59
N ILE A 672 -7.77 -7.70 -26.65
CA ILE A 672 -8.99 -7.81 -25.85
C ILE A 672 -10.11 -7.09 -26.60
N GLU A 673 -11.17 -7.82 -26.95
CA GLU A 673 -12.39 -7.30 -27.55
C GLU A 673 -13.53 -7.34 -26.53
N ILE A 674 -14.44 -6.36 -26.61
CA ILE A 674 -15.62 -6.29 -25.74
C ILE A 674 -16.85 -6.72 -26.55
N VAL A 675 -17.49 -7.81 -26.13
CA VAL A 675 -18.70 -8.37 -26.76
C VAL A 675 -19.87 -8.38 -25.76
N GLU A 676 -21.10 -8.54 -26.24
CA GLU A 676 -22.29 -8.66 -25.38
C GLU A 676 -22.25 -9.94 -24.52
N ASP A 677 -22.61 -9.81 -23.24
CA ASP A 677 -22.76 -10.91 -22.30
C ASP A 677 -24.24 -11.28 -22.12
N PRO A 678 -24.71 -12.39 -22.71
CA PRO A 678 -26.11 -12.78 -22.62
C PRO A 678 -26.52 -13.31 -21.24
N THR A 679 -25.56 -13.51 -20.32
CA THR A 679 -25.83 -14.06 -18.98
C THR A 679 -26.06 -12.98 -17.93
N ARG A 680 -25.71 -11.72 -18.23
CA ARG A 680 -25.83 -10.60 -17.31
C ARG A 680 -27.05 -9.75 -17.64
N ASN A 681 -27.73 -9.27 -16.59
CA ASN A 681 -28.91 -8.42 -16.74
C ASN A 681 -29.09 -7.50 -15.52
N PHE A 682 -29.32 -6.21 -15.74
CA PHE A 682 -29.48 -5.24 -14.64
C PHE A 682 -30.74 -5.46 -13.80
N ALA A 683 -31.84 -5.93 -14.40
CA ALA A 683 -33.05 -6.29 -13.65
C ALA A 683 -32.83 -7.52 -12.78
N THR A 684 -32.09 -8.53 -13.28
CA THR A 684 -31.70 -9.70 -12.47
C THR A 684 -30.80 -9.29 -11.31
N GLN A 685 -29.79 -8.44 -11.55
CA GLN A 685 -28.89 -7.93 -10.50
C GLN A 685 -29.64 -7.13 -9.43
N LEU A 686 -30.56 -6.24 -9.84
CA LEU A 686 -31.41 -5.48 -8.92
C LEU A 686 -32.36 -6.40 -8.12
N ALA A 687 -32.99 -7.39 -8.77
CA ALA A 687 -33.86 -8.36 -8.12
C ALA A 687 -33.11 -9.18 -7.07
N GLN A 688 -31.89 -9.60 -7.38
CA GLN A 688 -31.03 -10.34 -6.46
C GLN A 688 -30.67 -9.49 -5.24
N HIS A 689 -30.27 -8.24 -5.44
CA HIS A 689 -30.02 -7.31 -4.34
C HIS A 689 -31.25 -7.16 -3.44
N CYS A 690 -32.43 -6.92 -4.03
CA CYS A 690 -33.68 -6.78 -3.27
C CYS A 690 -34.06 -8.06 -2.50
N ALA A 691 -33.78 -9.24 -3.07
CA ALA A 691 -33.97 -10.53 -2.40
C ALA A 691 -33.05 -10.67 -1.19
N ILE A 692 -31.76 -10.32 -1.34
CA ILE A 692 -30.75 -10.37 -0.28
C ILE A 692 -31.09 -9.40 0.85
N VAL A 693 -31.42 -8.14 0.52
CA VAL A 693 -31.82 -7.12 1.50
C VAL A 693 -33.10 -7.55 2.23
N THR A 694 -34.09 -8.12 1.52
CA THR A 694 -35.31 -8.64 2.17
C THR A 694 -35.02 -9.77 3.16
N ALA A 695 -34.09 -10.66 2.82
CA ALA A 695 -33.69 -11.75 3.69
C ALA A 695 -32.88 -11.28 4.91
N LYS A 696 -32.04 -10.24 4.77
CA LYS A 696 -31.14 -9.74 5.81
C LYS A 696 -31.76 -8.66 6.69
N THR A 697 -32.35 -7.62 6.09
CA THR A 697 -32.60 -6.34 6.78
C THR A 697 -34.01 -5.81 6.62
N TRP A 698 -34.47 -5.56 5.39
CA TRP A 698 -35.75 -4.90 5.14
C TRP A 698 -36.43 -5.38 3.86
N GLU A 699 -37.74 -5.59 3.91
CA GLU A 699 -38.54 -6.01 2.77
C GLU A 699 -38.53 -4.94 1.66
N THR A 700 -37.78 -5.22 0.58
CA THR A 700 -37.44 -4.26 -0.46
C THR A 700 -37.91 -4.75 -1.83
N ILE A 701 -38.39 -3.84 -2.68
CA ILE A 701 -38.71 -4.11 -4.09
C ILE A 701 -37.94 -3.21 -5.04
N GLY A 702 -37.47 -3.77 -6.15
CA GLY A 702 -36.81 -3.06 -7.24
C GLY A 702 -37.80 -2.60 -8.31
N VAL A 703 -37.57 -1.44 -8.90
CA VAL A 703 -38.29 -0.96 -10.08
C VAL A 703 -37.28 -0.50 -11.13
N ILE A 704 -37.42 -1.04 -12.33
CA ILE A 704 -36.57 -0.73 -13.48
C ILE A 704 -37.41 -0.64 -14.74
N SER A 705 -37.05 0.24 -15.67
CA SER A 705 -37.76 0.35 -16.96
C SER A 705 -37.05 -0.45 -18.05
N VAL A 706 -37.77 -0.70 -19.15
CA VAL A 706 -37.15 -1.06 -20.44
C VAL A 706 -36.71 0.20 -21.19
N ALA A 707 -35.77 0.05 -22.12
CA ALA A 707 -35.27 1.16 -22.92
C ALA A 707 -36.38 1.78 -23.79
N PRO A 708 -36.40 3.12 -23.97
CA PRO A 708 -37.34 3.77 -24.88
C PRO A 708 -37.29 3.19 -26.30
N VAL A 709 -38.45 3.08 -26.96
CA VAL A 709 -38.50 2.65 -28.36
C VAL A 709 -37.82 3.72 -29.23
N LYS A 710 -36.93 3.31 -30.14
CA LYS A 710 -36.17 4.26 -30.99
C LYS A 710 -37.13 5.11 -31.83
N ASN A 711 -38.08 4.45 -32.50
CA ASN A 711 -39.08 5.06 -33.36
C ASN A 711 -40.48 4.62 -32.93
N ALA A 712 -41.40 5.57 -32.73
CA ALA A 712 -42.78 5.28 -32.34
C ALA A 712 -43.68 5.00 -33.56
N THR A 713 -43.21 4.20 -34.53
CA THR A 713 -44.06 3.73 -35.63
C THR A 713 -44.77 2.44 -35.22
N LEU A 714 -45.91 2.13 -35.85
CA LEU A 714 -46.69 0.93 -35.50
C LEU A 714 -45.88 -0.36 -35.66
N LEU A 715 -45.03 -0.45 -36.70
CA LEU A 715 -44.19 -1.61 -36.97
C LEU A 715 -43.06 -1.74 -35.94
N ASP A 716 -42.36 -0.64 -35.65
CA ASP A 716 -41.26 -0.63 -34.70
C ASP A 716 -41.74 -0.97 -33.28
N ILE A 717 -42.92 -0.45 -32.89
CA ILE A 717 -43.54 -0.76 -31.59
C ILE A 717 -43.88 -2.25 -31.51
N GLN A 718 -44.47 -2.84 -32.55
CA GLN A 718 -44.80 -4.27 -32.52
C GLN A 718 -43.55 -5.15 -32.49
N ALA A 719 -42.54 -4.85 -33.32
CA ALA A 719 -41.28 -5.58 -33.31
C ALA A 719 -40.58 -5.52 -31.95
N TYR A 720 -40.62 -4.35 -31.29
CA TYR A 720 -40.05 -4.19 -29.95
C TYR A 720 -40.80 -4.99 -28.89
N ILE A 721 -42.13 -5.05 -28.97
CA ILE A 721 -42.94 -5.89 -28.06
C ILE A 721 -42.65 -7.37 -28.29
N ASP A 722 -42.53 -7.81 -29.54
CA ASP A 722 -42.23 -9.20 -29.87
C ASP A 722 -40.82 -9.60 -29.36
N GLU A 723 -39.85 -8.70 -29.44
CA GLU A 723 -38.51 -8.89 -28.86
C GLU A 723 -38.58 -9.02 -27.33
N LEU A 724 -39.23 -8.08 -26.64
CA LEU A 724 -39.31 -8.09 -25.17
C LEU A 724 -40.13 -9.24 -24.59
N THR A 725 -41.09 -9.77 -25.36
CA THR A 725 -41.96 -10.88 -24.95
C THR A 725 -41.45 -12.24 -25.42
N ALA A 726 -40.26 -12.29 -26.02
CA ALA A 726 -39.58 -13.55 -26.31
C ALA A 726 -39.28 -14.34 -25.01
N PRO A 727 -39.22 -15.69 -25.08
CA PRO A 727 -38.91 -16.52 -23.92
C PRO A 727 -37.59 -16.13 -23.25
N GLY A 728 -37.53 -16.14 -21.91
CA GLY A 728 -36.31 -15.81 -21.15
C GLY A 728 -36.01 -14.32 -20.94
N MET A 729 -36.67 -13.40 -21.64
CA MET A 729 -36.30 -11.96 -21.59
C MET A 729 -36.61 -11.26 -20.25
N ASN A 730 -37.64 -11.73 -19.55
CA ASN A 730 -38.08 -11.19 -18.25
C ASN A 730 -38.20 -12.32 -17.22
N GLU A 731 -37.15 -13.15 -17.15
CA GLU A 731 -37.00 -14.24 -16.21
C GLU A 731 -35.74 -13.98 -15.36
N HIS A 732 -35.91 -14.00 -14.04
CA HIS A 732 -34.84 -13.61 -13.11
C HIS A 732 -34.62 -14.72 -12.10
N TYR A 733 -33.43 -15.32 -12.15
CA TYR A 733 -33.00 -16.39 -11.26
C TYR A 733 -31.85 -15.92 -10.39
N MET A 734 -31.78 -16.40 -9.15
CA MET A 734 -30.65 -16.11 -8.28
C MET A 734 -29.38 -16.77 -8.79
N TYR A 735 -28.25 -16.07 -8.68
CA TYR A 735 -26.95 -16.53 -9.15
C TYR A 735 -25.84 -16.21 -8.14
N ASN A 736 -24.74 -16.95 -8.22
CA ASN A 736 -23.53 -16.67 -7.47
C ASN A 736 -22.82 -15.46 -8.09
N GLU A 737 -22.65 -14.37 -7.32
CA GLU A 737 -22.06 -13.13 -7.82
C GLU A 737 -20.63 -13.25 -8.33
N ALA A 738 -19.88 -14.23 -7.83
CA ALA A 738 -18.51 -14.47 -8.26
C ALA A 738 -18.42 -15.33 -9.53
N THR A 739 -19.23 -16.39 -9.63
CA THR A 739 -19.12 -17.38 -10.72
C THR A 739 -20.16 -17.20 -11.83
N GLY A 740 -21.25 -16.48 -11.56
CA GLY A 740 -22.40 -16.36 -12.47
C GLY A 740 -23.29 -17.61 -12.54
N GLU A 741 -23.01 -18.64 -11.75
CA GLU A 741 -23.78 -19.89 -11.75
C GLU A 741 -25.13 -19.71 -11.04
N LEU A 742 -26.19 -20.31 -11.60
CA LEU A 742 -27.53 -20.26 -11.01
C LEU A 742 -27.59 -21.04 -9.70
N ILE A 743 -28.26 -20.46 -8.71
CA ILE A 743 -28.55 -21.11 -7.43
C ILE A 743 -29.85 -21.90 -7.56
N LEU A 744 -29.78 -23.18 -7.18
CA LEU A 744 -30.89 -24.12 -7.25
C LEU A 744 -31.57 -24.27 -5.88
N ASN A 745 -32.89 -24.48 -5.89
CA ASN A 745 -33.68 -24.80 -4.70
C ASN A 745 -33.50 -26.28 -4.29
N ASP A 746 -34.18 -26.70 -3.20
CA ASP A 746 -34.13 -28.07 -2.68
C ASP A 746 -34.59 -29.14 -3.71
N ASP A 747 -35.43 -28.74 -4.66
CA ASP A 747 -35.95 -29.59 -5.74
C ASP A 747 -35.02 -29.62 -6.97
N GLY A 748 -33.90 -28.88 -6.95
CA GLY A 748 -32.92 -28.80 -8.03
C GLY A 748 -33.29 -27.83 -9.16
N GLU A 749 -34.30 -26.98 -8.97
CA GLU A 749 -34.74 -25.97 -9.94
C GLU A 749 -34.13 -24.59 -9.63
N PRO A 750 -33.83 -23.75 -10.65
CA PRO A 750 -33.35 -22.39 -10.42
C PRO A 750 -34.32 -21.56 -9.57
N MET A 751 -33.80 -20.85 -8.58
CA MET A 751 -34.64 -20.08 -7.66
C MET A 751 -35.13 -18.77 -8.29
N ASP A 752 -36.46 -18.61 -8.41
CA ASP A 752 -37.12 -17.41 -8.93
C ASP A 752 -36.98 -16.22 -7.96
N ILE A 753 -36.41 -15.12 -8.45
CA ILE A 753 -36.28 -13.84 -7.74
C ILE A 753 -37.10 -12.72 -8.42
N GLY A 754 -37.83 -13.02 -9.49
CA GLY A 754 -38.64 -12.05 -10.23
C GLY A 754 -39.71 -11.37 -9.38
N ARG A 755 -40.13 -11.98 -8.26
CA ARG A 755 -41.07 -11.36 -7.29
C ARG A 755 -40.55 -10.08 -6.64
N TYR A 756 -39.23 -9.88 -6.61
CA TYR A 756 -38.59 -8.72 -5.98
C TYR A 756 -38.39 -7.54 -6.95
N VAL A 757 -38.77 -7.66 -8.23
CA VAL A 757 -38.61 -6.58 -9.21
C VAL A 757 -39.88 -6.35 -10.02
N ASN A 758 -40.11 -5.10 -10.41
CA ASN A 758 -41.13 -4.72 -11.38
C ASN A 758 -40.43 -4.12 -12.60
N VAL A 759 -40.63 -4.73 -13.76
CA VAL A 759 -40.09 -4.23 -15.03
C VAL A 759 -41.18 -3.43 -15.74
N VAL A 760 -40.94 -2.14 -15.88
CA VAL A 760 -41.90 -1.17 -16.43
C VAL A 760 -41.63 -1.01 -17.92
N PHE A 761 -42.55 -1.52 -18.74
CA PHE A 761 -42.59 -1.18 -20.17
C PHE A 761 -43.18 0.20 -20.39
N GLY A 762 -44.25 0.53 -19.61
CA GLY A 762 -45.13 1.70 -19.72
C GLY A 762 -44.72 2.70 -20.79
N PRO A 763 -45.47 2.84 -21.92
CA PRO A 763 -45.12 3.74 -23.01
C PRO A 763 -44.60 5.06 -22.46
N GLU A 764 -43.52 5.59 -23.03
CA GLU A 764 -42.77 6.65 -22.37
C GLU A 764 -43.68 7.82 -22.04
N VAL A 765 -43.53 8.35 -20.84
CA VAL A 765 -44.46 9.30 -20.27
C VAL A 765 -44.01 10.72 -20.53
N GLY A 766 -44.96 11.59 -20.82
CA GLY A 766 -44.75 13.04 -20.91
C GLY A 766 -44.78 13.68 -19.53
N LEU A 767 -43.74 14.42 -19.18
CA LEU A 767 -43.64 15.21 -17.95
C LEU A 767 -43.24 16.65 -18.25
N ALA A 768 -43.44 17.53 -17.29
CA ALA A 768 -42.95 18.91 -17.37
C ALA A 768 -42.31 19.33 -16.06
N ASN A 769 -41.23 20.10 -16.19
CA ASN A 769 -40.50 20.70 -15.10
C ASN A 769 -40.14 22.15 -15.46
N ASP A 770 -40.18 23.05 -14.48
CA ASP A 770 -39.97 24.48 -14.69
C ASP A 770 -38.61 24.84 -15.30
N LYS A 771 -37.60 23.97 -15.15
CA LYS A 771 -36.22 24.21 -15.63
C LYS A 771 -35.93 23.65 -17.01
N ILE A 772 -36.43 22.45 -17.30
CA ILE A 772 -36.15 21.74 -18.57
C ILE A 772 -37.34 21.79 -19.55
N GLY A 773 -38.50 22.28 -19.13
CA GLY A 773 -39.71 22.30 -19.94
C GLY A 773 -40.42 20.95 -19.97
N THR A 774 -41.18 20.70 -21.05
CA THR A 774 -41.84 19.40 -21.30
C THR A 774 -40.86 18.42 -21.93
N TYR A 775 -40.82 17.20 -21.43
CA TYR A 775 -39.93 16.14 -21.90
C TYR A 775 -40.59 14.76 -21.80
N VAL A 776 -40.02 13.79 -22.51
CA VAL A 776 -40.44 12.39 -22.48
C VAL A 776 -39.44 11.58 -21.67
N THR A 777 -39.93 10.63 -20.87
CA THR A 777 -39.10 9.80 -19.98
C THR A 777 -39.70 8.42 -19.78
N ASP A 778 -38.91 7.48 -19.25
CA ASP A 778 -39.39 6.17 -18.82
C ASP A 778 -40.36 6.24 -17.62
N GLY A 779 -41.18 5.21 -17.48
CA GLY A 779 -42.26 5.14 -16.50
C GLY A 779 -41.87 4.72 -15.08
N ALA A 780 -40.69 4.13 -14.87
CA ALA A 780 -40.30 3.53 -13.58
C ALA A 780 -40.38 4.50 -12.38
N PRO A 781 -39.82 5.72 -12.44
CA PRO A 781 -39.83 6.63 -11.29
C PRO A 781 -41.24 7.04 -10.87
N VAL A 782 -42.12 7.28 -11.84
CA VAL A 782 -43.50 7.64 -11.55
C VAL A 782 -44.30 6.43 -11.05
N TYR A 783 -43.98 5.22 -11.55
CA TYR A 783 -44.58 3.99 -11.04
C TYR A 783 -44.12 3.67 -9.61
N ALA A 784 -42.83 3.75 -9.31
CA ALA A 784 -42.28 3.58 -7.97
C ALA A 784 -42.82 4.61 -6.97
N GLY A 785 -42.91 5.87 -7.40
CA GLY A 785 -43.57 6.93 -6.65
C GLY A 785 -45.04 6.60 -6.34
N LEU A 786 -45.80 6.13 -7.33
CA LEU A 786 -47.18 5.65 -7.12
C LEU A 786 -47.23 4.53 -6.07
N ILE A 787 -46.40 3.48 -6.20
CA ILE A 787 -46.36 2.36 -5.23
C ILE A 787 -46.19 2.89 -3.80
N SER A 788 -45.27 3.83 -3.61
CA SER A 788 -44.94 4.37 -2.28
C SER A 788 -46.08 5.11 -1.59
N THR A 789 -47.06 5.60 -2.36
CA THR A 789 -48.20 6.39 -1.85
C THR A 789 -49.46 5.56 -1.61
N LEU A 790 -49.51 4.34 -2.16
CA LEU A 790 -50.66 3.45 -2.02
C LEU A 790 -50.55 2.68 -0.71
N ASN A 791 -51.68 2.33 -0.10
CA ASN A 791 -51.68 1.34 0.97
C ASN A 791 -51.30 -0.06 0.43
N PRO A 792 -50.76 -0.97 1.25
CA PRO A 792 -50.30 -2.29 0.81
C PRO A 792 -51.36 -3.15 0.10
N GLU A 793 -52.62 -3.09 0.56
CA GLU A 793 -53.75 -3.83 0.00
C GLU A 793 -54.26 -3.27 -1.33
N VAL A 794 -53.95 -2.02 -1.63
CA VAL A 794 -54.38 -1.36 -2.86
C VAL A 794 -53.36 -1.68 -3.97
N SER A 795 -53.84 -2.36 -5.00
CA SER A 795 -53.05 -2.62 -6.21
C SER A 795 -52.81 -1.34 -7.01
N THR A 796 -51.70 -1.32 -7.74
CA THR A 796 -51.41 -0.28 -8.74
C THR A 796 -52.35 -0.38 -9.95
N THR A 797 -52.96 -1.53 -10.21
CA THR A 797 -53.92 -1.74 -11.31
C THR A 797 -55.01 -0.66 -11.31
N ASN A 798 -55.22 0.00 -12.46
CA ASN A 798 -56.20 1.05 -12.69
C ASN A 798 -56.01 2.33 -11.84
N GLN A 799 -54.87 2.49 -11.16
CA GLN A 799 -54.54 3.70 -10.42
C GLN A 799 -54.01 4.80 -11.34
N PRO A 800 -54.32 6.08 -11.04
CA PRO A 800 -53.78 7.23 -11.77
C PRO A 800 -52.26 7.28 -11.75
N VAL A 801 -51.70 7.79 -12.84
CA VAL A 801 -50.31 8.22 -12.88
C VAL A 801 -50.27 9.73 -13.23
N PRO A 802 -49.58 10.59 -12.47
CA PRO A 802 -49.61 12.06 -12.65
C PRO A 802 -48.71 12.55 -13.80
N VAL A 803 -49.00 12.08 -15.01
CA VAL A 803 -48.27 12.39 -16.26
C VAL A 803 -49.12 13.24 -17.21
N GLN A 804 -48.49 13.93 -18.16
CA GLN A 804 -49.18 14.73 -19.17
C GLN A 804 -49.81 13.89 -20.29
N GLY A 805 -49.24 12.71 -20.55
CA GLY A 805 -49.68 11.82 -21.61
C GLY A 805 -48.68 10.69 -21.84
N LEU A 806 -48.97 9.84 -22.83
CA LEU A 806 -48.11 8.76 -23.29
C LEU A 806 -47.54 9.10 -24.67
N ARG A 807 -46.30 8.67 -24.97
CA ARG A 807 -45.66 8.86 -26.28
C ARG A 807 -46.42 8.17 -27.41
N TYR A 808 -46.98 7.00 -27.12
CA TYR A 808 -47.84 6.22 -28.01
C TYR A 808 -48.86 5.40 -27.20
N HIS A 809 -49.87 4.88 -27.89
CA HIS A 809 -50.92 4.05 -27.29
C HIS A 809 -50.76 2.61 -27.72
N LEU A 810 -50.91 1.69 -26.77
CA LEU A 810 -50.94 0.26 -27.03
C LEU A 810 -52.38 -0.18 -27.29
N SER A 811 -52.53 -1.18 -28.15
CA SER A 811 -53.80 -1.90 -28.30
C SER A 811 -54.05 -2.83 -27.11
N GLU A 812 -55.30 -3.26 -26.92
CA GLU A 812 -55.63 -4.26 -25.90
C GLU A 812 -54.89 -5.59 -26.10
N ALA A 813 -54.63 -5.99 -27.36
CA ALA A 813 -53.86 -7.20 -27.66
C ALA A 813 -52.40 -7.07 -27.17
N GLN A 814 -51.78 -5.92 -27.45
CA GLN A 814 -50.41 -5.62 -26.99
C GLN A 814 -50.32 -5.50 -25.47
N HIS A 815 -51.31 -4.89 -24.82
CA HIS A 815 -51.41 -4.87 -23.35
C HIS A 815 -51.47 -6.28 -22.77
N ASN A 816 -52.28 -7.18 -23.37
CA ASN A 816 -52.37 -8.57 -22.91
C ASN A 816 -51.07 -9.35 -23.14
N GLN A 817 -50.38 -9.12 -24.26
CA GLN A 817 -49.08 -9.73 -24.56
C GLN A 817 -48.02 -9.32 -23.53
N LEU A 818 -47.87 -8.02 -23.27
CA LEU A 818 -46.93 -7.48 -22.29
C LEU A 818 -47.29 -7.89 -20.85
N ALA A 819 -48.56 -7.88 -20.48
CA ALA A 819 -48.99 -8.34 -19.15
C ALA A 819 -48.75 -9.85 -18.95
N GLY A 820 -48.93 -10.66 -20.01
CA GLY A 820 -48.58 -12.08 -20.00
C GLY A 820 -47.07 -12.32 -19.87
N ALA A 821 -46.27 -11.43 -20.46
CA ALA A 821 -44.81 -11.39 -20.31
C ALA A 821 -44.33 -10.63 -19.06
N ARG A 822 -45.25 -10.31 -18.13
CA ARG A 822 -44.95 -9.76 -16.80
C ARG A 822 -44.36 -8.34 -16.80
N TYR A 823 -44.70 -7.53 -17.81
CA TYR A 823 -44.36 -6.11 -17.85
C TYR A 823 -45.49 -5.22 -17.34
N VAL A 824 -45.14 -4.20 -16.57
CA VAL A 824 -46.08 -3.15 -16.17
C VAL A 824 -46.26 -2.17 -17.33
N THR A 825 -47.52 -1.89 -17.70
CA THR A 825 -47.87 -0.99 -18.81
C THR A 825 -48.85 0.10 -18.38
N PHE A 826 -48.92 1.20 -19.14
CA PHE A 826 -49.85 2.31 -18.92
C PHE A 826 -50.87 2.43 -20.05
N GLU A 827 -52.09 2.77 -19.70
CA GLU A 827 -53.23 2.95 -20.60
C GLU A 827 -53.80 4.37 -20.43
N GLU A 828 -54.19 5.02 -21.52
CA GLU A 828 -54.99 6.26 -21.45
C GLU A 828 -56.48 5.89 -21.43
N LYS A 829 -57.18 6.25 -20.36
CA LYS A 829 -58.64 6.08 -20.24
C LYS A 829 -59.36 7.41 -20.36
N ILE A 830 -60.50 7.38 -21.03
CA ILE A 830 -61.41 8.53 -21.11
C ILE A 830 -62.54 8.28 -20.11
N ASN A 831 -62.66 9.16 -19.12
CA ASN A 831 -63.77 9.09 -18.17
C ASN A 831 -65.10 9.49 -18.84
N LEU A 832 -66.23 9.16 -18.21
CA LEU A 832 -67.58 9.54 -18.67
C LEU A 832 -67.73 11.06 -18.92
N ASN A 833 -66.94 11.88 -18.23
CA ASN A 833 -66.92 13.34 -18.36
C ASN A 833 -66.00 13.85 -19.50
N GLY A 834 -65.44 12.96 -20.33
CA GLY A 834 -64.53 13.31 -21.43
C GLY A 834 -63.09 13.62 -21.01
N THR A 835 -62.77 13.64 -19.72
CA THR A 835 -61.41 13.86 -19.23
C THR A 835 -60.54 12.62 -19.42
N ARG A 836 -59.41 12.80 -20.10
CA ARG A 836 -58.36 11.79 -20.27
C ARG A 836 -57.56 11.62 -18.99
N ARG A 837 -57.26 10.37 -18.62
CA ARG A 837 -56.46 10.01 -17.45
C ARG A 837 -55.57 8.84 -17.82
N VAL A 838 -54.27 8.96 -17.58
CA VAL A 838 -53.34 7.83 -17.70
C VAL A 838 -53.41 6.99 -16.42
N VAL A 839 -53.55 5.68 -16.59
CA VAL A 839 -53.62 4.72 -15.50
C VAL A 839 -52.68 3.55 -15.74
N VAL A 840 -52.31 2.83 -14.68
CA VAL A 840 -51.60 1.55 -14.82
C VAL A 840 -52.59 0.48 -15.32
N LYS A 841 -52.20 -0.28 -16.34
CA LYS A 841 -53.04 -1.34 -16.92
C LYS A 841 -53.14 -2.55 -16.00
N ASP A 842 -52.00 -3.05 -15.52
CA ASP A 842 -51.90 -4.22 -14.64
C ASP A 842 -50.68 -4.11 -13.71
N GLY A 843 -50.88 -4.39 -12.42
CA GLY A 843 -49.88 -4.31 -11.34
C GLY A 843 -49.14 -5.63 -11.10
N VAL A 844 -48.30 -6.02 -12.04
CA VAL A 844 -47.55 -7.29 -12.02
C VAL A 844 -46.12 -7.15 -11.48
N THR A 845 -45.60 -8.25 -10.92
CA THR A 845 -44.16 -8.45 -10.70
C THR A 845 -43.55 -9.25 -11.84
N ALA A 846 -42.22 -9.36 -11.89
CA ALA A 846 -41.54 -10.23 -12.86
C ALA A 846 -41.52 -11.71 -12.47
N ALA A 847 -42.22 -12.12 -11.41
CA ALA A 847 -42.25 -13.51 -10.94
C ALA A 847 -42.85 -14.47 -11.96
N LEU A 848 -42.35 -15.71 -12.00
CA LEU A 848 -42.79 -16.69 -13.00
C LEU A 848 -44.31 -16.97 -12.93
N PRO A 849 -44.94 -17.42 -14.04
CA PRO A 849 -46.38 -17.75 -14.05
C PRO A 849 -46.81 -18.87 -13.10
N THR A 850 -45.86 -19.64 -12.56
CA THR A 850 -46.08 -20.66 -11.53
C THR A 850 -46.01 -20.11 -10.11
N SER A 851 -45.54 -18.86 -9.94
CA SER A 851 -45.37 -18.22 -8.63
C SER A 851 -46.65 -17.57 -8.14
N ASP A 852 -46.95 -17.71 -6.85
CA ASP A 852 -48.05 -17.01 -6.17
C ASP A 852 -47.80 -15.49 -6.05
N TYR A 853 -46.56 -15.06 -6.28
CA TYR A 853 -46.11 -13.67 -6.12
C TYR A 853 -46.15 -12.85 -7.41
N GLN A 854 -46.91 -13.29 -8.43
CA GLN A 854 -47.12 -12.54 -9.68
C GLN A 854 -47.72 -11.14 -9.49
N ARG A 855 -48.36 -10.90 -8.35
CA ARG A 855 -49.10 -9.66 -8.06
C ARG A 855 -48.33 -8.81 -7.08
N LEU A 856 -48.16 -7.53 -7.42
CA LEU A 856 -47.48 -6.60 -6.54
C LEU A 856 -48.22 -6.41 -5.22
N SER A 857 -49.57 -6.34 -5.23
CA SER A 857 -50.36 -6.23 -4.00
C SER A 857 -50.12 -7.40 -3.05
N THR A 858 -50.02 -8.63 -3.57
CA THR A 858 -49.71 -9.82 -2.77
C THR A 858 -48.34 -9.69 -2.10
N VAL A 859 -47.30 -9.30 -2.85
CA VAL A 859 -45.96 -9.06 -2.31
C VAL A 859 -45.98 -7.98 -1.23
N ARG A 860 -46.66 -6.85 -1.49
CA ARG A 860 -46.75 -5.72 -0.54
C ARG A 860 -47.50 -6.08 0.75
N ILE A 861 -48.57 -6.88 0.66
CA ILE A 861 -49.29 -7.39 1.85
C ILE A 861 -48.37 -8.28 2.68
N VAL A 862 -47.64 -9.19 2.04
CA VAL A 862 -46.68 -10.07 2.72
C VAL A 862 -45.59 -9.24 3.38
N HIS A 863 -45.00 -8.28 2.67
CA HIS A 863 -43.97 -7.39 3.19
C HIS A 863 -44.47 -6.62 4.42
N ALA A 864 -45.63 -5.98 4.33
CA ALA A 864 -46.23 -5.23 5.44
C ALA A 864 -46.53 -6.13 6.66
N THR A 865 -46.96 -7.37 6.42
CA THR A 865 -47.23 -8.34 7.48
C THR A 865 -45.94 -8.75 8.19
N VAL A 866 -44.88 -9.09 7.45
CA VAL A 866 -43.59 -9.47 8.06
C VAL A 866 -42.99 -8.31 8.83
N GLN A 867 -43.00 -7.09 8.28
CA GLN A 867 -42.55 -5.87 8.99
C GLN A 867 -43.32 -5.63 10.30
N LEU A 868 -44.63 -5.87 10.30
CA LEU A 868 -45.45 -5.75 11.51
C LEU A 868 -45.01 -6.78 12.56
N VAL A 869 -44.81 -8.04 12.15
CA VAL A 869 -44.33 -9.10 13.04
C VAL A 869 -42.95 -8.76 13.60
N ARG A 870 -42.03 -8.27 12.77
CA ARG A 870 -40.70 -7.78 13.20
C ARG A 870 -40.83 -6.73 14.30
N ARG A 871 -41.61 -5.67 14.05
CA ARG A 871 -41.81 -4.58 15.00
C ARG A 871 -42.45 -5.03 16.31
N LYS A 872 -43.32 -6.03 16.26
CA LYS A 872 -43.97 -6.61 17.44
C LYS A 872 -43.07 -7.58 18.20
N ALA A 873 -42.15 -8.26 17.51
CA ALA A 873 -41.19 -9.19 18.10
C ALA A 873 -39.97 -8.50 18.72
N ASP A 874 -39.57 -7.35 18.18
CA ASP A 874 -38.38 -6.59 18.58
C ASP A 874 -38.25 -6.37 20.11
N PRO A 875 -39.29 -5.94 20.85
CA PRO A 875 -39.18 -5.75 22.29
C PRO A 875 -38.88 -7.02 23.09
N PHE A 876 -39.07 -8.20 22.50
CA PHE A 876 -38.84 -9.49 23.15
C PHE A 876 -37.41 -10.01 22.94
N ILE A 877 -36.61 -9.38 22.07
CA ILE A 877 -35.20 -9.72 21.88
C ILE A 877 -34.43 -9.33 23.15
N GLY A 878 -33.60 -10.25 23.66
CA GLY A 878 -32.87 -10.09 24.92
C GLY A 878 -33.68 -10.41 26.19
N MET A 879 -34.98 -10.70 26.09
CA MET A 879 -35.79 -11.16 27.22
C MET A 879 -35.60 -12.68 27.48
N PRO A 880 -35.90 -13.17 28.70
CA PRO A 880 -35.85 -14.61 28.99
C PRO A 880 -36.79 -15.41 28.07
N ASN A 881 -36.25 -16.39 27.33
CA ASN A 881 -37.00 -17.27 26.41
C ASN A 881 -37.82 -18.35 27.17
N GLY A 882 -38.70 -17.90 28.08
CA GLY A 882 -39.63 -18.73 28.85
C GLY A 882 -41.02 -18.83 28.20
N LEU A 883 -41.85 -19.75 28.70
CA LEU A 883 -43.24 -19.91 28.22
C LEU A 883 -44.07 -18.62 28.36
N ALA A 884 -43.89 -17.87 29.45
CA ALA A 884 -44.62 -16.63 29.69
C ALA A 884 -44.32 -15.54 28.63
N GLN A 885 -43.04 -15.39 28.24
CA GLN A 885 -42.67 -14.40 27.23
C GLN A 885 -43.11 -14.80 25.83
N ARG A 886 -43.06 -16.09 25.49
CA ARG A 886 -43.59 -16.58 24.21
C ARG A 886 -45.11 -16.41 24.09
N ASN A 887 -45.85 -16.61 25.19
CA ASN A 887 -47.29 -16.34 25.21
C ASN A 887 -47.59 -14.84 25.04
N SER A 888 -46.75 -13.97 25.62
CA SER A 888 -46.87 -12.52 25.48
C SER A 888 -46.56 -12.06 24.06
N LEU A 889 -45.48 -12.57 23.46
CA LEU A 889 -45.12 -12.36 22.06
C LEU A 889 -46.23 -12.83 21.12
N ALA A 890 -46.78 -14.03 21.34
CA ALA A 890 -47.89 -14.54 20.56
C ALA A 890 -49.12 -13.62 20.67
N THR A 891 -49.42 -13.09 21.85
CA THR A 891 -50.54 -12.15 22.04
C THR A 891 -50.34 -10.86 21.25
N GLU A 892 -49.13 -10.30 21.25
CA GLU A 892 -48.80 -9.08 20.49
C GLU A 892 -48.83 -9.29 18.97
N ILE A 893 -48.29 -10.42 18.49
CA ILE A 893 -48.35 -10.79 17.08
C ILE A 893 -49.81 -11.01 16.66
N GLN A 894 -50.58 -11.75 17.45
CA GLN A 894 -52.01 -11.99 17.20
C GLN A 894 -52.77 -10.68 17.08
N ALA A 895 -52.61 -9.76 18.03
CA ALA A 895 -53.27 -8.44 18.00
C ALA A 895 -52.87 -7.62 16.77
N GLY A 896 -51.61 -7.68 16.34
CA GLY A 896 -51.15 -7.02 15.11
C GLY A 896 -51.80 -7.60 13.85
N LEU A 897 -51.82 -8.92 13.72
CA LEU A 897 -52.39 -9.61 12.55
C LEU A 897 -53.91 -9.49 12.50
N ASP A 898 -54.60 -9.55 13.64
CA ASP A 898 -56.04 -9.28 13.75
C ASP A 898 -56.36 -7.87 13.25
N ARG A 899 -55.51 -6.89 13.55
CA ARG A 899 -55.70 -5.52 13.05
C ARG A 899 -55.58 -5.44 11.53
N LEU A 900 -54.65 -6.16 10.90
CA LEU A 900 -54.54 -6.22 9.45
C LEU A 900 -55.77 -6.90 8.81
N LYS A 901 -56.32 -7.91 9.47
CA LYS A 901 -57.58 -8.57 9.07
C LYS A 901 -58.77 -7.63 9.17
N GLU A 902 -58.91 -6.87 10.26
CA GLU A 902 -59.94 -5.84 10.44
C GLU A 902 -59.88 -4.74 9.37
N LEU A 903 -58.67 -4.34 8.96
CA LEU A 903 -58.44 -3.34 7.92
C LEU A 903 -58.65 -3.90 6.50
N GLY A 904 -58.93 -5.19 6.34
CA GLY A 904 -59.16 -5.83 5.04
C GLY A 904 -57.89 -6.09 4.23
N VAL A 905 -56.71 -6.05 4.86
CA VAL A 905 -55.42 -6.37 4.24
C VAL A 905 -55.24 -7.88 4.12
N LEU A 906 -55.67 -8.62 5.15
CA LEU A 906 -55.67 -10.08 5.20
C LEU A 906 -57.11 -10.61 5.27
N GLN A 907 -57.36 -11.73 4.60
CA GLN A 907 -58.61 -12.49 4.77
C GLN A 907 -58.53 -13.40 5.98
N ASP A 908 -57.41 -14.09 6.13
CA ASP A 908 -57.14 -14.97 7.24
C ASP A 908 -55.64 -15.15 7.47
N PHE A 909 -55.27 -15.67 8.64
CA PHE A 909 -53.89 -16.01 8.95
C PHE A 909 -53.81 -17.09 10.02
N ARG A 910 -52.67 -17.79 10.05
CA ARG A 910 -52.28 -18.71 11.11
C ARG A 910 -50.80 -18.51 11.40
N PHE A 911 -50.43 -18.50 12.67
CA PHE A 911 -49.02 -18.53 13.04
C PHE A 911 -48.74 -19.46 14.20
N SER A 912 -47.49 -19.91 14.29
CA SER A 912 -47.00 -20.69 15.42
C SER A 912 -45.58 -20.28 15.78
N ILE A 913 -45.27 -20.34 17.08
CA ILE A 913 -43.94 -20.05 17.60
C ILE A 913 -43.32 -21.35 18.11
N PHE A 914 -42.20 -21.76 17.52
CA PHE A 914 -41.49 -22.99 17.86
C PHE A 914 -40.07 -22.72 18.35
N THR A 915 -39.61 -23.53 19.31
CA THR A 915 -38.23 -23.53 19.80
C THR A 915 -37.87 -24.93 20.27
N SER A 916 -36.89 -25.58 19.64
CA SER A 916 -36.35 -26.86 20.08
C SER A 916 -35.53 -26.72 21.37
N ALA A 917 -35.25 -27.83 22.07
CA ALA A 917 -34.42 -27.78 23.29
C ALA A 917 -33.00 -27.25 23.01
N LYS A 918 -32.43 -27.59 21.85
CA LYS A 918 -31.13 -27.09 21.40
C LYS A 918 -31.18 -25.60 21.10
N GLU A 919 -32.21 -25.13 20.38
CA GLU A 919 -32.41 -23.71 20.09
C GLU A 919 -32.67 -22.88 21.34
N ARG A 920 -33.34 -23.44 22.35
CA ARG A 920 -33.56 -22.75 23.63
C ARG A 920 -32.26 -22.44 24.35
N VAL A 921 -31.27 -23.33 24.23
CA VAL A 921 -29.92 -23.11 24.79
C VAL A 921 -29.18 -22.04 23.99
N ILE A 922 -29.38 -22.01 22.68
CA ILE A 922 -28.76 -21.02 21.77
C ILE A 922 -29.47 -19.65 21.84
N GLY A 923 -30.73 -19.61 22.27
CA GLY A 923 -31.54 -18.40 22.40
C GLY A 923 -32.55 -18.17 21.27
N ASN A 924 -32.68 -19.10 20.31
CA ASN A 924 -33.47 -18.88 19.08
C ASN A 924 -34.96 -19.19 19.27
N ALA A 925 -35.83 -18.52 18.51
CA ALA A 925 -37.24 -18.86 18.37
C ALA A 925 -37.69 -18.64 16.92
N PHE A 926 -38.47 -19.58 16.40
CA PHE A 926 -38.97 -19.55 15.03
C PHE A 926 -40.45 -19.19 14.99
N ILE A 927 -40.82 -18.26 14.12
CA ILE A 927 -42.21 -17.87 13.87
C ILE A 927 -42.56 -18.34 12.46
N THR A 928 -43.46 -19.31 12.37
CA THR A 928 -44.01 -19.77 11.09
C THR A 928 -45.33 -19.06 10.84
N LEU A 929 -45.43 -18.37 9.70
CA LEU A 929 -46.61 -17.61 9.26
C LEU A 929 -47.25 -18.29 8.04
N GLU A 930 -48.56 -18.43 8.08
CA GLU A 930 -49.41 -18.76 6.93
C GLU A 930 -50.43 -17.65 6.76
N LEU A 931 -50.45 -17.04 5.57
CA LEU A 931 -51.23 -15.83 5.30
C LEU A 931 -52.19 -16.11 4.14
N VAL A 932 -53.41 -15.57 4.23
CA VAL A 932 -54.35 -15.49 3.12
C VAL A 932 -54.54 -14.01 2.78
N PRO A 933 -53.79 -13.48 1.79
CA PRO A 933 -53.87 -12.07 1.40
C PRO A 933 -55.23 -11.73 0.79
N GLN A 934 -55.61 -10.45 0.87
CA GLN A 934 -56.72 -9.94 0.09
C GLN A 934 -56.32 -9.81 -1.39
N PHE A 935 -56.90 -10.64 -2.26
CA PHE A 935 -56.62 -10.62 -3.69
C PHE A 935 -57.35 -9.49 -4.44
N GLU A 936 -56.73 -8.95 -5.49
CA GLU A 936 -57.32 -7.92 -6.36
C GLU A 936 -58.33 -8.50 -7.37
N THR A 937 -59.32 -7.68 -7.78
CA THR A 937 -60.25 -8.04 -8.87
C THR A 937 -59.68 -7.62 -10.22
N ARG A 938 -59.45 -8.58 -11.14
CA ARG A 938 -58.81 -8.31 -12.44
C ARG A 938 -59.77 -8.27 -13.64
N LYS A 939 -60.73 -9.20 -13.69
CA LYS A 939 -61.61 -9.38 -14.86
C LYS A 939 -63.06 -9.41 -14.40
N ILE A 940 -63.92 -8.70 -15.12
CA ILE A 940 -65.38 -8.70 -14.93
C ILE A 940 -65.99 -9.26 -16.21
N PHE A 941 -66.68 -10.40 -16.11
CA PHE A 941 -67.41 -11.00 -17.22
C PHE A 941 -68.88 -10.57 -17.13
N ALA A 942 -69.35 -9.82 -18.12
CA ALA A 942 -70.76 -9.46 -18.25
C ALA A 942 -71.39 -10.29 -19.38
N SER A 943 -72.47 -11.01 -19.06
CA SER A 943 -73.28 -11.74 -20.05
C SER A 943 -74.60 -11.00 -20.25
N VAL A 944 -74.91 -10.63 -21.49
CA VAL A 944 -76.16 -9.96 -21.86
C VAL A 944 -76.99 -10.91 -22.71
N SER A 945 -78.21 -11.22 -22.27
CA SER A 945 -79.19 -11.98 -23.05
C SER A 945 -80.40 -11.11 -23.38
N LEU A 946 -80.87 -11.20 -24.63
CA LEU A 946 -82.05 -10.48 -25.09
C LEU A 946 -83.28 -11.38 -24.93
N ARG A 947 -84.35 -10.86 -24.34
CA ARG A 947 -85.65 -11.52 -24.28
C ARG A 947 -86.63 -10.77 -25.18
N ALA A 948 -87.42 -11.50 -25.96
CA ALA A 948 -88.53 -10.93 -26.72
C ALA A 948 -89.59 -10.38 -25.74
N SER A 949 -90.00 -9.13 -25.92
CA SER A 949 -91.20 -8.57 -25.30
C SER A 949 -92.41 -9.34 -25.86
N LEU A 950 -93.25 -9.89 -24.99
CA LEU A 950 -94.53 -10.49 -25.37
C LEU A 950 -95.45 -9.45 -26.02
#